data_AF-A0A847NS70-F1
#
_entry.id   AF-A0A847NS70-F1
#
_cell.length_a   1.000
_cell.length_b   1.000
_cell.length_c   1.000
_cell.angle_alpha   90.00
_cell.angle_beta   90.00
_cell.angle_gamma   90.00
#
_symmetry.space_group_name_H-M   'P 1'
#
loop_
_entity.id
_entity.type
_entity.pdbx_description
1 polymer ?
#
loop_
_entity_poly.entity_id
_entity_poly.type
_entity_poly.pdbx_seq_one_letter_code
_entity_poly.pdbx_strand_id
1 'polypeptide(L)'
;MTNHFGDVVGNSKMMMVVGANPAVANPVGGMKHILQAKDRNNATLVVVDPVYTRTAAKADMFIRIRPGTDIAFFYGVLHQIFKNGWEDKEMIRTRSYGIEEIRKEALNWTPEETANVTGCKPEEVVQFAKMYATTKPATLFWSLGITQHSVGSANTRILPILQLVLGNIGKVGAGCNIIRGHDNVQGATDMGCLADTLPGYYGLGDGTWKYYCKGWGVNYDDFIKRFAVSTKEKRAKTGEPVKNTVFNEYFYHDPANPEDRNWRNEKGYSLAKWWQGVLKEENTFSSGNLRAVWVQGTGITSMAHTTKIAEAVDKVDLMVIAEPFLNEIGILTDRPDGIYVLPVSTQFESEGHIHATNRAAQWRTQVIKPIYESKQDHEVMFMFAKKFGFYDEYVKGMMMDVVDGELKQVKNEFKWPEDATNEVFRNLQSIGISGRTAERIKKHQQNWHNFDPDTQMGRGPVEGEYFGLPWPCWDKEHPGTPILYDVSKPYAKGGSGFRNRFGLEHNGVSQLADESISLPGSKIKGGHPEITKANIEQVLGITLTEREKAIMGDHWSRDHSGTILKRCREAGVCPYGNARARAIVWEFIDQIPKHREPLHSPRWDLVQKYPAIDDQERNFRVSTRFISEQTEKDWSKEFPTIVSSLRLVNLSGAGMIERTSKYLAAITPEMFAHVNPQLAAKYGIKDRDMMWIHAPQGTKIKVKCYYSESVTPDRICLPYHFAGIMQGVDISDRYPEGAKPYTIGESSNTITNYGFDPVTQIAEYNAGLCRLEKA
;
A
#
# COMPACT_ATOMS: atom_id res chain seq x y z
N MET A 1 -5.43 6.35 -5.31
CA MET A 1 -6.56 6.50 -6.24
C MET A 1 -6.63 7.95 -6.67
N THR A 2 -6.92 8.27 -7.94
CA THR A 2 -7.08 9.67 -8.39
C THR A 2 -8.52 10.15 -8.36
N ASN A 3 -9.50 9.24 -8.48
CA ASN A 3 -10.93 9.54 -8.55
C ASN A 3 -11.69 8.84 -7.41
N HIS A 4 -12.98 8.57 -7.59
CA HIS A 4 -13.80 7.74 -6.72
C HIS A 4 -14.79 6.91 -7.55
N PHE A 5 -15.40 5.89 -6.95
CA PHE A 5 -16.26 4.97 -7.69
C PHE A 5 -17.57 5.61 -8.18
N GLY A 6 -18.14 6.59 -7.47
CA GLY A 6 -19.29 7.37 -7.96
C GLY A 6 -19.02 8.08 -9.30
N ASP A 7 -17.84 8.69 -9.44
CA ASP A 7 -17.43 9.37 -10.68
C ASP A 7 -17.32 8.38 -11.86
N VAL A 8 -16.83 7.17 -11.60
CA VAL A 8 -16.79 6.09 -12.59
C VAL A 8 -18.21 5.71 -13.03
N VAL A 9 -19.11 5.50 -12.07
CA VAL A 9 -20.51 5.14 -12.35
C VAL A 9 -21.20 6.20 -13.19
N GLY A 10 -20.97 7.48 -12.90
CA GLY A 10 -21.62 8.58 -13.60
C GLY A 10 -21.05 8.85 -15.00
N ASN A 11 -19.77 8.54 -15.25
CA ASN A 11 -19.08 9.14 -16.40
C ASN A 11 -18.18 8.21 -17.23
N SER A 12 -17.68 7.09 -16.69
CA SER A 12 -16.72 6.25 -17.43
C SER A 12 -17.35 5.62 -18.68
N LYS A 13 -16.58 5.55 -19.78
CA LYS A 13 -16.94 4.85 -21.03
C LYS A 13 -16.12 3.60 -21.27
N MET A 14 -14.96 3.49 -20.63
CA MET A 14 -14.17 2.27 -20.62
C MET A 14 -13.49 2.07 -19.27
N MET A 15 -13.47 0.83 -18.82
CA MET A 15 -12.85 0.40 -17.57
C MET A 15 -11.93 -0.78 -17.86
N MET A 16 -10.67 -0.69 -17.43
CA MET A 16 -9.76 -1.83 -17.39
C MET A 16 -9.60 -2.30 -15.95
N VAL A 17 -9.84 -3.57 -15.67
CA VAL A 17 -9.45 -4.20 -14.41
C VAL A 17 -8.23 -5.07 -14.68
N VAL A 18 -7.11 -4.76 -14.04
CA VAL A 18 -5.86 -5.51 -14.20
C VAL A 18 -5.29 -5.91 -12.84
N GLY A 19 -4.91 -7.19 -12.71
CA GLY A 19 -4.37 -7.72 -11.44
C GLY A 19 -5.30 -7.49 -10.25
N ALA A 20 -6.61 -7.55 -10.49
CA ALA A 20 -7.64 -7.34 -9.49
C ALA A 20 -8.89 -8.14 -9.82
N ASN A 21 -9.55 -8.64 -8.78
CA ASN A 21 -10.81 -9.38 -8.90
C ASN A 21 -11.87 -8.75 -7.98
N PRO A 22 -12.41 -7.57 -8.33
CA PRO A 22 -13.40 -6.87 -7.51
C PRO A 22 -14.66 -7.69 -7.23
N ALA A 23 -15.09 -8.59 -8.13
CA ALA A 23 -16.20 -9.51 -7.85
C ALA A 23 -15.96 -10.41 -6.63
N VAL A 24 -14.70 -10.56 -6.21
CA VAL A 24 -14.30 -11.33 -5.04
C VAL A 24 -13.79 -10.45 -3.91
N ALA A 25 -12.80 -9.61 -4.19
CA ALA A 25 -12.08 -8.86 -3.16
C ALA A 25 -12.74 -7.53 -2.79
N ASN A 26 -13.65 -6.99 -3.61
CA ASN A 26 -14.31 -5.72 -3.34
C ASN A 26 -15.70 -5.66 -4.00
N PRO A 27 -16.64 -6.56 -3.64
CA PRO A 27 -17.88 -6.75 -4.39
C PRO A 27 -18.80 -5.53 -4.34
N VAL A 28 -18.87 -4.83 -3.20
CA VAL A 28 -19.73 -3.64 -3.03
C VAL A 28 -19.04 -2.38 -3.55
N GLY A 29 -17.78 -2.13 -3.16
CA GLY A 29 -17.04 -0.94 -3.59
C GLY A 29 -16.70 -0.98 -5.07
N GLY A 30 -16.06 -2.04 -5.55
CA GLY A 30 -15.56 -2.14 -6.91
C GLY A 30 -16.60 -2.71 -7.85
N MET A 31 -17.03 -3.97 -7.62
CA MET A 31 -17.79 -4.70 -8.64
C MET A 31 -19.18 -4.10 -8.90
N LYS A 32 -19.94 -3.76 -7.85
CA LYS A 32 -21.24 -3.09 -8.00
C LYS A 32 -21.11 -1.82 -8.84
N HIS A 33 -20.14 -0.96 -8.54
CA HIS A 33 -19.95 0.30 -9.27
C HIS A 33 -19.49 0.07 -10.71
N ILE A 34 -18.61 -0.92 -10.95
CA ILE A 34 -18.24 -1.32 -12.31
C ILE A 34 -19.49 -1.75 -13.11
N LEU A 35 -20.35 -2.61 -12.54
CA LEU A 35 -21.58 -3.03 -13.21
C LEU A 35 -22.54 -1.85 -13.46
N GLN A 36 -22.70 -0.96 -12.49
CA GLN A 36 -23.52 0.25 -12.68
C GLN A 36 -22.97 1.17 -13.77
N ALA A 37 -21.64 1.28 -13.93
CA ALA A 37 -21.05 2.04 -15.03
C ALA A 37 -21.34 1.36 -16.39
N LYS A 38 -21.32 0.02 -16.46
CA LYS A 38 -21.75 -0.71 -17.66
C LYS A 38 -23.20 -0.37 -18.00
N ASP A 39 -24.10 -0.49 -17.03
CA ASP A 39 -25.55 -0.31 -17.23
C ASP A 39 -25.93 1.14 -17.54
N ARG A 40 -25.31 2.12 -16.85
CA ARG A 40 -25.69 3.54 -16.95
C ARG A 40 -24.98 4.27 -18.10
N ASN A 41 -23.76 3.86 -18.44
CA ASN A 41 -22.94 4.59 -19.43
C ASN A 41 -22.62 3.79 -20.69
N ASN A 42 -23.09 2.54 -20.80
CA ASN A 42 -22.60 1.56 -21.78
C ASN A 42 -21.08 1.43 -21.73
N ALA A 43 -20.51 1.48 -20.52
CA ALA A 43 -19.08 1.41 -20.35
C ALA A 43 -18.55 0.02 -20.73
N THR A 44 -17.51 -0.04 -21.55
CA THR A 44 -16.81 -1.29 -21.88
C THR A 44 -15.92 -1.71 -20.71
N LEU A 45 -16.04 -2.96 -20.26
CA LEU A 45 -15.20 -3.58 -19.24
C LEU A 45 -14.20 -4.54 -19.88
N VAL A 46 -12.91 -4.25 -19.73
CA VAL A 46 -11.81 -5.15 -20.08
C VAL A 46 -11.18 -5.71 -18.82
N VAL A 47 -10.91 -7.01 -18.79
CA VAL A 47 -10.20 -7.67 -17.69
C VAL A 47 -8.90 -8.27 -18.22
N VAL A 48 -7.77 -7.89 -17.61
CA VAL A 48 -6.45 -8.45 -17.88
C VAL A 48 -6.00 -9.22 -16.64
N ASP A 49 -6.01 -10.55 -16.72
CA ASP A 49 -5.74 -11.41 -15.56
C ASP A 49 -5.23 -12.80 -16.03
N PRO A 50 -4.28 -13.43 -15.31
CA PRO A 50 -3.85 -14.79 -15.61
C PRO A 50 -4.92 -15.86 -15.42
N VAL A 51 -6.00 -15.55 -14.69
CA VAL A 51 -7.12 -16.44 -14.36
C VAL A 51 -8.41 -15.88 -14.95
N TYR A 52 -9.29 -16.74 -15.48
CA TYR A 52 -10.64 -16.32 -15.87
C TYR A 52 -11.49 -16.15 -14.60
N THR A 53 -11.39 -14.96 -14.00
CA THR A 53 -12.00 -14.64 -12.71
C THR A 53 -13.51 -14.43 -12.80
N ARG A 54 -14.18 -14.35 -11.63
CA ARG A 54 -15.59 -13.92 -11.54
C ARG A 54 -15.79 -12.49 -12.08
N THR A 55 -14.75 -11.66 -12.07
CA THR A 55 -14.79 -10.34 -12.71
C THR A 55 -14.69 -10.47 -14.23
N ALA A 56 -13.79 -11.33 -14.74
CA ALA A 56 -13.68 -11.63 -16.18
C ALA A 56 -14.98 -12.15 -16.78
N ALA A 57 -15.76 -12.93 -16.02
CA ALA A 57 -17.08 -13.41 -16.44
C ALA A 57 -18.12 -12.30 -16.73
N LYS A 58 -17.83 -11.04 -16.36
CA LYS A 58 -18.66 -9.86 -16.66
C LYS A 58 -18.01 -8.91 -17.65
N ALA A 59 -16.80 -9.22 -18.11
CA ALA A 59 -16.05 -8.39 -19.05
C ALA A 59 -16.60 -8.53 -20.47
N ASP A 60 -16.46 -7.45 -21.25
CA ASP A 60 -16.70 -7.46 -22.69
C ASP A 60 -15.48 -7.99 -23.45
N MET A 61 -14.28 -7.89 -22.84
CA MET A 61 -13.05 -8.48 -23.33
C MET A 61 -12.23 -9.01 -22.15
N PHE A 62 -11.72 -10.24 -22.27
CA PHE A 62 -10.78 -10.83 -21.33
C PHE A 62 -9.48 -11.12 -22.05
N ILE A 63 -8.36 -10.65 -21.50
CA ILE A 63 -7.02 -10.89 -22.03
C ILE A 63 -6.25 -11.66 -20.97
N ARG A 64 -5.84 -12.88 -21.31
CA ARG A 64 -5.04 -13.71 -20.42
C ARG A 64 -3.57 -13.41 -20.65
N ILE A 65 -2.85 -13.13 -19.57
CA ILE A 65 -1.39 -13.01 -19.56
C ILE A 65 -0.76 -14.02 -18.61
N ARG A 66 0.54 -14.26 -18.75
CA ARG A 66 1.35 -15.01 -17.80
C ARG A 66 1.61 -14.13 -16.57
N PRO A 67 1.51 -14.66 -15.33
CA PRO A 67 1.82 -13.87 -14.15
C PRO A 67 3.23 -13.28 -14.20
N GLY A 68 3.39 -12.05 -13.71
CA GLY A 68 4.66 -11.33 -13.73
C GLY A 68 5.07 -10.74 -15.08
N THR A 69 4.15 -10.65 -16.05
CA THR A 69 4.44 -10.09 -17.40
C THR A 69 3.68 -8.81 -17.73
N ASP A 70 3.10 -8.17 -16.71
CA ASP A 70 2.27 -6.97 -16.88
C ASP A 70 3.02 -5.82 -17.56
N ILE A 71 4.31 -5.61 -17.24
CA ILE A 71 5.14 -4.56 -17.85
C ILE A 71 5.27 -4.78 -19.37
N ALA A 72 5.56 -6.01 -19.78
CA ALA A 72 5.63 -6.41 -21.19
C ALA A 72 4.31 -6.17 -21.93
N PHE A 73 3.19 -6.52 -21.29
CA PHE A 73 1.85 -6.27 -21.84
C PHE A 73 1.59 -4.77 -22.04
N PHE A 74 1.82 -3.95 -21.02
CA PHE A 74 1.56 -2.52 -21.10
C PHE A 74 2.53 -1.76 -22.01
N TYR A 75 3.78 -2.21 -22.15
CA TYR A 75 4.64 -1.68 -23.19
C TYR A 75 4.17 -2.06 -24.59
N GLY A 76 3.64 -3.27 -24.80
CA GLY A 76 2.99 -3.63 -26.07
C GLY A 76 1.79 -2.73 -26.41
N VAL A 77 1.01 -2.34 -25.40
CA VAL A 77 -0.08 -1.37 -25.55
C VAL A 77 0.46 0.03 -25.89
N LEU A 78 1.47 0.49 -25.16
CA LEU A 78 2.12 1.79 -25.42
C LEU A 78 2.80 1.83 -26.79
N HIS A 79 3.39 0.73 -27.24
CA HIS A 79 3.95 0.59 -28.58
C HIS A 79 2.90 0.94 -29.63
N GLN A 80 1.71 0.34 -29.53
CA GLN A 80 0.62 0.60 -30.46
C GLN A 80 0.12 2.05 -30.36
N ILE A 81 0.00 2.61 -29.15
CA ILE A 81 -0.42 3.99 -28.95
C ILE A 81 0.54 4.95 -29.65
N PHE A 82 1.85 4.83 -29.38
CA PHE A 82 2.86 5.72 -29.95
C PHE A 82 3.05 5.52 -31.46
N LYS A 83 3.01 4.28 -31.94
CA LYS A 83 3.11 3.96 -33.36
C LYS A 83 1.99 4.59 -34.18
N ASN A 84 0.78 4.66 -33.61
CA ASN A 84 -0.41 5.20 -34.30
C ASN A 84 -0.70 6.67 -33.96
N GLY A 85 0.11 7.30 -33.10
CA GLY A 85 -0.08 8.70 -32.70
C GLY A 85 -1.32 8.94 -31.85
N TRP A 86 -1.77 7.94 -31.07
CA TRP A 86 -2.97 8.04 -30.23
C TRP A 86 -2.73 8.65 -28.85
N GLU A 87 -1.50 9.06 -28.54
CA GLU A 87 -1.17 9.74 -27.29
C GLU A 87 -1.77 11.16 -27.21
N ASP A 88 -2.02 11.62 -25.98
CA ASP A 88 -2.33 13.01 -25.68
C ASP A 88 -1.02 13.83 -25.66
N LYS A 89 -0.71 14.41 -26.82
CA LYS A 89 0.49 15.24 -27.01
C LYS A 89 0.53 16.46 -26.10
N GLU A 90 -0.63 17.02 -25.74
CA GLU A 90 -0.68 18.22 -24.91
C GLU A 90 -0.41 17.89 -23.44
N MET A 91 -0.97 16.80 -22.92
CA MET A 91 -0.66 16.29 -21.58
C MET A 91 0.83 15.96 -21.43
N ILE A 92 1.43 15.35 -22.47
CA ILE A 92 2.85 15.03 -22.49
C ILE A 92 3.69 16.30 -22.47
N ARG A 93 3.38 17.28 -23.33
CA ARG A 93 4.14 18.53 -23.46
C ARG A 93 4.06 19.41 -22.21
N THR A 94 2.86 19.55 -21.65
CA THR A 94 2.57 20.59 -20.64
C THR A 94 2.71 20.13 -19.21
N ARG A 95 2.49 18.84 -18.94
CA ARG A 95 2.28 18.32 -17.58
C ARG A 95 3.03 17.04 -17.28
N SER A 96 3.88 16.54 -18.18
CA SER A 96 4.63 15.29 -17.99
C SER A 96 6.13 15.46 -18.21
N TYR A 97 6.93 14.61 -17.58
CA TYR A 97 8.39 14.56 -17.73
C TYR A 97 8.86 13.11 -17.95
N GLY A 98 9.80 12.90 -18.88
CA GLY A 98 10.43 11.60 -19.12
C GLY A 98 9.63 10.62 -19.99
N ILE A 99 8.58 11.06 -20.68
CA ILE A 99 7.76 10.20 -21.57
C ILE A 99 8.56 9.70 -22.79
N GLU A 100 9.58 10.45 -23.22
CA GLU A 100 10.39 10.02 -24.36
C GLU A 100 11.20 8.75 -24.06
N GLU A 101 11.68 8.56 -22.83
CA GLU A 101 12.35 7.31 -22.44
C GLU A 101 11.37 6.13 -22.40
N ILE A 102 10.10 6.38 -22.03
CA ILE A 102 9.03 5.39 -22.13
C ILE A 102 8.74 5.04 -23.59
N ARG A 103 8.74 6.03 -24.49
CA ARG A 103 8.53 5.81 -25.92
C ARG A 103 9.65 4.94 -26.50
N LYS A 104 10.91 5.25 -26.20
CA LYS A 104 12.07 4.46 -26.63
C LYS A 104 11.98 3.02 -26.17
N GLU A 105 11.64 2.78 -24.90
CA GLU A 105 11.45 1.42 -24.38
C GLU A 105 10.29 0.72 -25.08
N ALA A 106 9.14 1.37 -25.24
CA ALA A 106 7.96 0.80 -25.90
C ALA A 106 8.22 0.31 -27.34
N LEU A 107 9.16 0.92 -28.07
CA LEU A 107 9.51 0.48 -29.43
C LEU A 107 10.01 -0.97 -29.47
N ASN A 108 10.60 -1.47 -28.38
CA ASN A 108 11.10 -2.85 -28.29
C ASN A 108 9.98 -3.90 -28.11
N TRP A 109 8.76 -3.46 -27.80
CA TRP A 109 7.63 -4.34 -27.46
C TRP A 109 6.61 -4.39 -28.60
N THR A 110 6.99 -5.01 -29.72
CA THR A 110 6.03 -5.28 -30.80
C THR A 110 4.94 -6.25 -30.31
N PRO A 111 3.76 -6.31 -30.95
CA PRO A 111 2.73 -7.28 -30.59
C PRO A 111 3.24 -8.73 -30.51
N GLU A 112 4.18 -9.10 -31.37
CA GLU A 112 4.80 -10.42 -31.41
C GLU A 112 5.72 -10.68 -30.21
N GLU A 113 6.57 -9.71 -29.85
CA GLU A 113 7.42 -9.84 -28.66
C GLU A 113 6.58 -9.85 -27.37
N THR A 114 5.58 -8.96 -27.30
CA THR A 114 4.62 -8.95 -26.19
C THR A 114 3.90 -10.30 -26.07
N ALA A 115 3.42 -10.87 -27.18
CA ALA A 115 2.80 -12.19 -27.18
C ALA A 115 3.77 -13.30 -26.76
N ASN A 116 5.02 -13.28 -27.22
CA ASN A 116 6.05 -14.24 -26.82
C ASN A 116 6.29 -14.26 -25.30
N VAL A 117 6.35 -13.07 -24.68
CA VAL A 117 6.62 -12.93 -23.24
C VAL A 117 5.38 -13.22 -22.40
N THR A 118 4.24 -12.64 -22.78
CA THR A 118 3.02 -12.65 -21.96
C THR A 118 2.11 -13.85 -22.23
N GLY A 119 2.20 -14.46 -23.40
CA GLY A 119 1.30 -15.53 -23.84
C GLY A 119 -0.10 -15.06 -24.30
N CYS A 120 -0.38 -13.75 -24.34
CA CYS A 120 -1.58 -13.25 -25.01
C CYS A 120 -1.42 -13.30 -26.53
N LYS A 121 -2.51 -13.06 -27.27
CA LYS A 121 -2.44 -13.02 -28.74
C LYS A 121 -2.01 -11.63 -29.23
N PRO A 122 -1.17 -11.52 -30.28
CA PRO A 122 -0.78 -10.22 -30.85
C PRO A 122 -1.97 -9.32 -31.20
N GLU A 123 -3.04 -9.89 -31.76
CA GLU A 123 -4.26 -9.17 -32.12
C GLU A 123 -5.02 -8.61 -30.92
N GLU A 124 -4.96 -9.26 -29.75
CA GLU A 124 -5.59 -8.78 -28.51
C GLU A 124 -4.90 -7.50 -28.03
N VAL A 125 -3.57 -7.42 -28.13
CA VAL A 125 -2.79 -6.22 -27.79
C VAL A 125 -3.20 -5.05 -28.69
N VAL A 126 -3.26 -5.27 -30.00
CA VAL A 126 -3.62 -4.24 -30.98
C VAL A 126 -5.06 -3.78 -30.80
N GLN A 127 -5.99 -4.72 -30.66
CA GLN A 127 -7.41 -4.43 -30.45
C GLN A 127 -7.61 -3.63 -29.16
N PHE A 128 -7.01 -4.08 -28.05
CA PHE A 128 -7.12 -3.41 -26.77
C PHE A 128 -6.50 -2.01 -26.80
N ALA A 129 -5.30 -1.86 -27.36
CA ALA A 129 -4.64 -0.56 -27.46
C ALA A 129 -5.49 0.47 -28.22
N LYS A 130 -6.08 0.05 -29.35
CA LYS A 130 -6.99 0.91 -30.12
C LYS A 130 -8.21 1.30 -29.30
N MET A 131 -8.92 0.31 -28.74
CA MET A 131 -10.12 0.55 -27.94
C MET A 131 -9.84 1.50 -26.77
N TYR A 132 -8.79 1.21 -26.00
CA TYR A 132 -8.46 1.97 -24.78
C TYR A 132 -7.95 3.38 -25.07
N ALA A 133 -7.29 3.58 -26.21
CA ALA A 133 -6.86 4.91 -26.63
C ALA A 133 -8.02 5.77 -27.17
N THR A 134 -8.99 5.17 -27.87
CA THR A 134 -10.06 5.93 -28.54
C THR A 134 -11.35 6.09 -27.73
N THR A 135 -11.61 5.21 -26.76
CA THR A 135 -12.82 5.28 -25.93
C THR A 135 -12.56 6.13 -24.69
N LYS A 136 -13.15 7.34 -24.63
CA LYS A 136 -12.94 8.29 -23.53
C LYS A 136 -14.26 8.68 -22.85
N PRO A 137 -14.25 8.95 -21.53
CA PRO A 137 -13.14 8.75 -20.60
C PRO A 137 -12.88 7.27 -20.28
N ALA A 138 -11.60 6.93 -20.13
CA ALA A 138 -11.13 5.59 -19.77
C ALA A 138 -10.43 5.58 -18.41
N THR A 139 -10.75 4.59 -17.60
CA THR A 139 -10.19 4.40 -16.26
C THR A 139 -9.63 2.99 -16.09
N LEU A 140 -8.74 2.82 -15.12
CA LEU A 140 -8.20 1.51 -14.76
C LEU A 140 -8.27 1.23 -13.27
N PHE A 141 -8.36 -0.05 -12.92
CA PHE A 141 -8.43 -0.58 -11.57
C PHE A 141 -7.37 -1.63 -11.36
N TRP A 142 -6.67 -1.58 -10.22
CA TRP A 142 -5.72 -2.62 -9.84
C TRP A 142 -5.63 -2.82 -8.33
N SER A 143 -5.03 -3.95 -7.95
CA SER A 143 -4.71 -4.29 -6.57
C SER A 143 -3.49 -5.21 -6.55
N LEU A 144 -3.58 -6.34 -5.85
CA LEU A 144 -2.43 -7.18 -5.53
C LEU A 144 -1.82 -7.96 -6.70
N GLY A 145 -2.60 -8.27 -7.74
CA GLY A 145 -2.07 -8.89 -8.96
C GLY A 145 -1.12 -7.98 -9.73
N ILE A 146 -0.95 -6.72 -9.31
CA ILE A 146 0.08 -5.81 -9.82
C ILE A 146 1.22 -5.65 -8.80
N THR A 147 0.89 -5.53 -7.51
CA THR A 147 1.88 -5.15 -6.47
C THR A 147 2.70 -6.30 -5.91
N GLN A 148 2.18 -7.54 -5.91
CA GLN A 148 2.83 -8.70 -5.27
C GLN A 148 3.73 -9.46 -6.24
N HIS A 149 4.76 -8.77 -6.73
CA HIS A 149 5.79 -9.26 -7.65
C HIS A 149 7.15 -8.70 -7.23
N SER A 150 8.22 -9.37 -7.62
CA SER A 150 9.60 -8.88 -7.54
C SER A 150 9.84 -7.60 -8.35
N VAL A 151 8.88 -7.22 -9.22
CA VAL A 151 8.84 -5.95 -9.96
C VAL A 151 7.58 -5.11 -9.64
N GLY A 152 6.96 -5.31 -8.48
CA GLY A 152 5.68 -4.66 -8.11
C GLY A 152 5.70 -3.13 -8.17
N SER A 153 6.81 -2.50 -7.80
CA SER A 153 7.02 -1.05 -7.90
C SER A 153 7.10 -0.58 -9.36
N ALA A 154 7.62 -1.39 -10.28
CA ALA A 154 7.62 -1.07 -11.70
C ALA A 154 6.24 -1.29 -12.34
N ASN A 155 5.55 -2.38 -11.98
CA ASN A 155 4.16 -2.65 -12.35
C ASN A 155 3.22 -1.50 -11.96
N THR A 156 3.33 -0.97 -10.73
CA THR A 156 2.50 0.15 -10.28
C THR A 156 2.84 1.48 -10.95
N ARG A 157 3.99 1.60 -11.61
CA ARG A 157 4.40 2.81 -12.36
C ARG A 157 3.94 2.79 -13.80
N ILE A 158 3.94 1.65 -14.49
CA ILE A 158 3.55 1.59 -15.91
C ILE A 158 2.07 1.95 -16.13
N LEU A 159 1.19 1.62 -15.17
CA LEU A 159 -0.24 1.93 -15.23
C LEU A 159 -0.56 3.45 -15.23
N PRO A 160 -0.09 4.26 -14.26
CA PRO A 160 -0.29 5.70 -14.32
C PRO A 160 0.46 6.34 -15.49
N ILE A 161 1.60 5.79 -15.94
CA ILE A 161 2.28 6.27 -17.16
C ILE A 161 1.37 6.09 -18.39
N LEU A 162 0.71 4.94 -18.54
CA LEU A 162 -0.29 4.74 -19.60
C LEU A 162 -1.41 5.80 -19.53
N GLN A 163 -1.94 6.08 -18.34
CA GLN A 163 -2.98 7.10 -18.17
C GLN A 163 -2.48 8.54 -18.42
N LEU A 164 -1.20 8.84 -18.14
CA LEU A 164 -0.58 10.12 -18.48
C LEU A 164 -0.42 10.27 -20.00
N VAL A 165 0.12 9.25 -20.68
CA VAL A 165 0.26 9.20 -22.15
C VAL A 165 -1.09 9.39 -22.83
N LEU A 166 -2.17 8.89 -22.23
CA LEU A 166 -3.52 8.96 -22.77
C LEU A 166 -4.34 10.17 -22.32
N GLY A 167 -3.79 11.09 -21.52
CA GLY A 167 -4.52 12.29 -21.06
C GLY A 167 -5.64 12.02 -20.06
N ASN A 168 -5.67 10.84 -19.43
CA ASN A 168 -6.77 10.38 -18.59
C ASN A 168 -6.66 10.83 -17.11
N ILE A 169 -5.54 11.44 -16.70
CA ILE A 169 -5.33 11.91 -15.31
C ILE A 169 -5.96 13.30 -15.11
N GLY A 170 -6.67 13.49 -13.99
CA GLY A 170 -7.37 14.75 -13.68
C GLY A 170 -8.65 14.96 -14.47
N LYS A 171 -9.26 13.88 -14.96
CA LYS A 171 -10.51 13.90 -15.74
C LYS A 171 -11.61 13.12 -15.03
N VAL A 172 -12.83 13.61 -15.20
CA VAL A 172 -14.09 12.97 -14.79
C VAL A 172 -14.26 11.64 -15.53
N GLY A 173 -14.63 10.58 -14.82
CA GLY A 173 -14.83 9.22 -15.36
C GLY A 173 -13.54 8.48 -15.76
N ALA A 174 -12.36 8.99 -15.40
CA ALA A 174 -11.07 8.47 -15.87
C ALA A 174 -10.14 8.07 -14.69
N GLY A 175 -8.84 8.27 -14.85
CA GLY A 175 -7.87 8.17 -13.76
C GLY A 175 -7.43 6.75 -13.37
N CYS A 176 -6.83 6.66 -12.19
CA CYS A 176 -6.20 5.48 -11.61
C CYS A 176 -6.91 5.05 -10.32
N ASN A 177 -7.67 3.96 -10.38
CA ASN A 177 -8.53 3.49 -9.30
C ASN A 177 -7.95 2.27 -8.56
N ILE A 178 -7.10 2.56 -7.58
CA ILE A 178 -6.45 1.52 -6.78
C ILE A 178 -7.43 0.97 -5.75
N ILE A 179 -7.74 -0.33 -5.82
CA ILE A 179 -8.60 -1.01 -4.85
C ILE A 179 -7.73 -1.42 -3.67
N ARG A 180 -7.91 -0.73 -2.55
CA ARG A 180 -7.26 -1.03 -1.28
C ARG A 180 -7.85 -2.30 -0.63
N GLY A 181 -7.04 -2.94 0.23
CA GLY A 181 -7.38 -4.18 0.94
C GLY A 181 -8.22 -3.91 2.19
N HIS A 182 -7.58 -3.95 3.38
CA HIS A 182 -8.27 -3.67 4.65
C HIS A 182 -9.01 -2.33 4.61
N ASP A 183 -10.11 -2.27 5.34
CA ASP A 183 -11.01 -1.13 5.48
C ASP A 183 -10.32 0.19 5.83
N ASN A 184 -9.22 0.14 6.59
CA ASN A 184 -8.42 1.29 6.97
C ASN A 184 -6.93 1.20 6.57
N VAL A 185 -6.55 0.36 5.58
CA VAL A 185 -5.14 0.28 5.14
C VAL A 185 -4.62 1.63 4.63
N GLN A 186 -5.50 2.46 4.05
CA GLN A 186 -5.13 3.82 3.66
C GLN A 186 -4.79 4.66 4.90
N GLY A 187 -5.58 4.58 5.97
CA GLY A 187 -5.30 5.28 7.22
C GLY A 187 -4.03 4.77 7.90
N ALA A 188 -3.80 3.46 7.95
CA ALA A 188 -2.55 2.89 8.47
C ALA A 188 -1.31 3.35 7.67
N THR A 189 -1.45 3.46 6.34
CA THR A 189 -0.39 4.02 5.48
C THR A 189 -0.19 5.51 5.75
N ASP A 190 -1.28 6.28 5.88
CA ASP A 190 -1.22 7.71 6.21
C ASP A 190 -0.63 7.95 7.61
N MET A 191 -0.80 7.01 8.54
CA MET A 191 -0.18 7.01 9.86
C MET A 191 1.26 6.46 9.88
N GLY A 192 1.80 6.07 8.72
CA GLY A 192 3.18 5.58 8.63
C GLY A 192 3.42 4.33 9.48
N CYS A 193 2.44 3.42 9.57
CA CYS A 193 2.61 2.09 10.17
C CYS A 193 3.49 1.19 9.28
N LEU A 194 4.70 1.68 8.96
CA LEU A 194 5.68 1.15 8.04
C LEU A 194 7.08 1.34 8.62
N ALA A 195 8.02 0.50 8.19
CA ALA A 195 9.36 0.47 8.75
C ALA A 195 10.27 1.62 8.26
N ASP A 196 9.86 2.40 7.25
CA ASP A 196 10.74 3.34 6.55
C ASP A 196 10.24 4.78 6.47
N THR A 197 9.11 5.09 7.09
CA THR A 197 8.51 6.43 7.09
C THR A 197 7.87 6.77 8.44
N LEU A 198 7.69 8.06 8.69
CA LEU A 198 6.85 8.58 9.78
C LEU A 198 5.42 8.85 9.26
N PRO A 199 4.45 9.15 10.15
CA PRO A 199 3.11 9.52 9.71
C PRO A 199 3.14 10.62 8.63
N GLY A 200 2.15 10.70 7.77
CA GLY A 200 2.10 11.69 6.70
C GLY A 200 3.15 11.46 5.61
N TYR A 201 3.74 10.28 5.50
CA TYR A 201 4.78 9.96 4.51
C TYR A 201 6.03 10.87 4.65
N TYR A 202 6.29 11.40 5.86
CA TYR A 202 7.55 12.08 6.10
C TYR A 202 8.70 11.08 6.19
N GLY A 203 9.88 11.52 5.77
CA GLY A 203 11.12 10.75 5.98
C GLY A 203 11.57 10.80 7.45
N LEU A 204 12.49 9.90 7.78
CA LEU A 204 13.00 9.67 9.13
C LEU A 204 13.99 10.74 9.65
N GLY A 205 14.12 11.89 8.99
CA GLY A 205 15.11 12.92 9.32
C GLY A 205 14.73 13.85 10.48
N ASP A 206 15.71 14.56 11.05
CA ASP A 206 15.58 15.41 12.25
C ASP A 206 14.52 16.50 12.12
N GLY A 207 14.41 17.12 10.95
CA GLY A 207 13.39 18.16 10.71
C GLY A 207 11.96 17.62 10.89
N THR A 208 11.73 16.35 10.54
CA THR A 208 10.43 15.69 10.75
C THR A 208 10.20 15.40 12.23
N TRP A 209 11.19 14.84 12.92
CA TRP A 209 11.06 14.54 14.36
C TRP A 209 10.81 15.80 15.18
N LYS A 210 11.51 16.89 14.89
CA LYS A 210 11.25 18.21 15.51
C LYS A 210 9.84 18.71 15.25
N TYR A 211 9.30 18.49 14.05
CA TYR A 211 7.93 18.84 13.70
C TYR A 211 6.92 18.07 14.58
N TYR A 212 7.07 16.76 14.74
CA TYR A 212 6.22 15.95 15.61
C TYR A 212 6.36 16.29 17.09
N CYS A 213 7.60 16.41 17.60
CA CYS A 213 7.84 16.80 18.99
C CYS A 213 7.17 18.15 19.30
N LYS A 214 7.26 19.12 18.38
CA LYS A 214 6.51 20.38 18.49
C LYS A 214 5.00 20.11 18.57
N GLY A 215 4.46 19.35 17.61
CA GLY A 215 3.04 18.96 17.53
C GLY A 215 2.46 18.27 18.78
N TRP A 216 3.29 17.48 19.47
CA TRP A 216 2.97 16.77 20.70
C TRP A 216 3.27 17.58 21.98
N GLY A 217 3.96 18.71 21.86
CA GLY A 217 4.44 19.48 23.00
C GLY A 217 5.54 18.77 23.80
N VAL A 218 6.31 17.89 23.15
CA VAL A 218 7.40 17.10 23.73
C VAL A 218 8.75 17.76 23.43
N ASN A 219 9.67 17.76 24.40
CA ASN A 219 11.02 18.27 24.17
C ASN A 219 11.79 17.32 23.23
N TYR A 220 12.30 17.87 22.11
CA TYR A 220 13.02 17.10 21.11
C TYR A 220 14.31 16.46 21.66
N ASP A 221 15.11 17.22 22.41
CA ASP A 221 16.40 16.76 22.91
C ASP A 221 16.23 15.64 23.95
N ASP A 222 15.13 15.64 24.71
CA ASP A 222 14.80 14.54 25.61
C ASP A 222 14.21 13.33 24.88
N PHE A 223 13.36 13.57 23.87
CA PHE A 223 12.74 12.52 23.06
C PHE A 223 13.78 11.67 22.33
N ILE A 224 14.77 12.31 21.69
CA ILE A 224 15.76 11.57 20.88
C ILE A 224 16.68 10.67 21.71
N LYS A 225 16.78 10.90 23.03
CA LYS A 225 17.59 10.05 23.92
C LYS A 225 17.06 8.61 23.99
N ARG A 226 15.83 8.35 23.57
CA ARG A 226 15.18 7.03 23.59
C ARG A 226 15.63 6.10 22.47
N PHE A 227 16.36 6.62 21.48
CA PHE A 227 16.80 5.83 20.33
C PHE A 227 18.24 5.38 20.50
N ALA A 228 18.49 4.12 20.12
CA ALA A 228 19.84 3.56 20.10
C ALA A 228 20.72 4.30 19.08
N VAL A 229 22.01 4.39 19.39
CA VAL A 229 23.05 4.86 18.49
C VAL A 229 24.14 3.80 18.41
N SER A 230 24.50 3.39 17.20
CA SER A 230 25.64 2.51 16.95
C SER A 230 26.88 3.35 16.67
N THR A 231 28.01 2.97 17.28
CA THR A 231 29.29 3.69 17.20
C THR A 231 30.40 2.84 16.60
N LYS A 232 31.27 3.42 15.77
CA LYS A 232 32.43 2.74 15.13
C LYS A 232 33.42 2.09 16.10
N GLU A 233 33.63 2.67 17.27
CA GLU A 233 34.59 2.15 18.25
C GLU A 233 33.96 1.08 19.16
N LYS A 234 34.65 -0.05 19.33
CA LYS A 234 34.31 -1.06 20.33
C LYS A 234 34.55 -0.48 21.73
N ARG A 235 33.55 0.18 22.31
CA ARG A 235 33.64 0.70 23.67
C ARG A 235 33.52 -0.45 24.65
N ALA A 236 34.60 -0.74 25.38
CA ALA A 236 34.77 -1.94 26.19
C ALA A 236 33.86 -2.04 27.44
N LYS A 237 32.85 -1.18 27.59
CA LYS A 237 32.09 -1.06 28.84
C LYS A 237 30.59 -1.12 28.59
N THR A 238 30.02 -2.30 28.79
CA THR A 238 28.63 -2.46 29.22
C THR A 238 28.50 -1.82 30.61
N GLY A 239 27.62 -0.83 30.78
CA GLY A 239 27.31 -0.19 32.07
C GLY A 239 27.60 1.31 32.17
N GLU A 240 28.29 1.94 31.21
CA GLU A 240 28.47 3.40 31.19
C GLU A 240 27.37 4.08 30.35
N PRO A 241 26.80 5.22 30.81
CA PRO A 241 25.79 5.95 30.04
C PRO A 241 26.29 6.31 28.63
N VAL A 242 25.51 5.95 27.62
CA VAL A 242 25.77 6.34 26.24
C VAL A 242 25.37 7.81 26.07
N LYS A 243 26.34 8.66 25.71
CA LYS A 243 26.14 10.11 25.56
C LYS A 243 24.94 10.39 24.64
N ASN A 244 24.04 11.26 25.10
CA ASN A 244 22.80 11.66 24.40
C ASN A 244 21.78 10.52 24.22
N THR A 245 21.83 9.46 25.04
CA THR A 245 20.78 8.43 25.06
C THR A 245 20.45 8.00 26.50
N VAL A 246 19.36 7.22 26.66
CA VAL A 246 18.97 6.58 27.93
C VAL A 246 19.61 5.19 28.13
N PHE A 247 20.43 4.73 27.18
CA PHE A 247 21.06 3.41 27.25
C PHE A 247 22.38 3.46 28.01
N ASN A 248 22.66 2.41 28.76
CA ASN A 248 23.95 2.17 29.44
C ASN A 248 24.83 1.16 28.67
N GLU A 249 24.41 0.82 27.45
CA GLU A 249 25.09 -0.14 26.58
C GLU A 249 25.18 0.46 25.18
N TYR A 250 26.38 0.44 24.60
CA TYR A 250 26.56 0.73 23.19
C TYR A 250 26.13 -0.50 22.39
N PHE A 251 25.20 -0.31 21.43
CA PHE A 251 24.87 -1.38 20.50
C PHE A 251 26.00 -1.55 19.49
N TYR A 252 26.77 -2.61 19.69
CA TYR A 252 28.05 -2.90 19.05
C TYR A 252 27.99 -2.95 17.52
N HIS A 253 29.05 -2.42 16.92
CA HIS A 253 29.35 -2.36 15.50
C HIS A 253 29.68 -3.74 14.92
N ASP A 254 29.01 -4.14 13.83
CA ASP A 254 29.48 -5.22 12.96
C ASP A 254 30.70 -4.71 12.16
N PRO A 255 31.90 -5.32 12.29
CA PRO A 255 33.10 -4.93 11.54
C PRO A 255 32.93 -4.85 10.01
N ALA A 256 31.93 -5.54 9.44
CA ALA A 256 31.63 -5.48 8.01
C ALA A 256 30.86 -4.22 7.58
N ASN A 257 30.41 -3.36 8.51
CA ASN A 257 29.45 -2.28 8.26
C ASN A 257 29.81 -0.96 8.99
N PRO A 258 30.77 -0.17 8.46
CA PRO A 258 31.57 0.80 9.24
C PRO A 258 30.94 2.18 9.53
N GLU A 259 29.62 2.34 9.44
CA GLU A 259 28.96 3.65 9.58
C GLU A 259 28.31 3.83 10.95
N ASP A 260 28.47 5.02 11.56
CA ASP A 260 27.72 5.40 12.76
C ASP A 260 26.24 5.53 12.39
N ARG A 261 25.35 4.93 13.19
CA ARG A 261 23.91 4.90 12.86
C ARG A 261 23.08 5.40 14.02
N ASN A 262 22.20 6.35 13.72
CA ASN A 262 21.12 6.71 14.62
C ASN A 262 19.85 5.97 14.19
N TRP A 263 19.38 5.06 15.04
CA TRP A 263 18.33 4.10 14.68
C TRP A 263 17.00 4.76 14.33
N ARG A 264 16.76 5.99 14.80
CA ARG A 264 15.58 6.79 14.45
C ARG A 264 15.57 7.30 13.01
N ASN A 265 16.73 7.31 12.35
CA ASN A 265 16.91 7.79 10.98
C ASN A 265 17.01 6.63 9.96
N GLU A 266 16.94 5.38 10.43
CA GLU A 266 17.17 4.18 9.63
C GLU A 266 15.87 3.39 9.42
N LYS A 267 15.72 2.76 8.25
CA LYS A 267 14.63 1.81 8.01
C LYS A 267 14.72 0.65 9.02
N GLY A 268 13.58 0.24 9.57
CA GLY A 268 13.42 -1.00 10.34
C GLY A 268 13.42 -2.25 9.47
N TYR A 269 13.16 -3.41 10.09
CA TYR A 269 12.83 -4.63 9.34
C TYR A 269 11.46 -4.48 8.68
N SER A 270 11.32 -4.96 7.44
CA SER A 270 10.02 -5.01 6.79
C SER A 270 9.14 -6.11 7.41
N LEU A 271 7.82 -5.98 7.26
CA LEU A 271 6.87 -7.02 7.67
C LEU A 271 7.11 -8.35 6.94
N ALA A 272 7.67 -8.33 5.73
CA ALA A 272 7.91 -9.54 4.95
C ALA A 272 9.15 -10.33 5.40
N LYS A 273 10.15 -9.66 6.01
CA LYS A 273 11.45 -10.25 6.36
C LYS A 273 11.87 -10.03 7.82
N TRP A 274 10.98 -9.63 8.72
CA TRP A 274 11.30 -9.45 10.15
C TRP A 274 11.92 -10.69 10.80
N TRP A 275 11.50 -11.88 10.36
CA TRP A 275 11.97 -13.18 10.87
C TRP A 275 13.48 -13.35 10.65
N GLN A 276 14.08 -12.71 9.64
CA GLN A 276 15.55 -12.70 9.48
C GLN A 276 16.26 -11.96 10.62
N GLY A 277 15.62 -10.98 11.25
CA GLY A 277 16.16 -10.33 12.46
C GLY A 277 16.23 -11.26 13.68
N VAL A 278 15.49 -12.36 13.66
CA VAL A 278 15.52 -13.43 14.68
C VAL A 278 16.43 -14.57 14.23
N LEU A 279 16.21 -15.11 13.02
CA LEU A 279 16.92 -16.31 12.54
C LEU A 279 18.37 -16.03 12.12
N LYS A 280 18.64 -14.85 11.57
CA LYS A 280 19.95 -14.41 11.07
C LYS A 280 20.61 -15.40 10.10
N GLU A 281 19.81 -16.01 9.22
CA GLU A 281 20.30 -16.92 8.17
C GLU A 281 20.95 -16.15 7.03
N GLU A 282 20.48 -14.93 6.78
CA GLU A 282 21.09 -13.97 5.87
C GLU A 282 21.83 -12.87 6.67
N ASN A 283 22.72 -12.13 6.01
CA ASN A 283 23.34 -10.96 6.60
C ASN A 283 22.27 -9.95 7.03
N THR A 284 22.34 -9.53 8.30
CA THR A 284 21.44 -8.54 8.88
C THR A 284 22.22 -7.32 9.35
N PHE A 285 21.67 -6.14 9.12
CA PHE A 285 22.34 -4.85 9.35
C PHE A 285 21.80 -4.20 10.62
N SER A 286 21.89 -4.95 11.72
CA SER A 286 21.34 -4.62 13.04
C SER A 286 22.34 -5.01 14.13
N SER A 287 22.65 -4.08 15.03
CA SER A 287 23.59 -4.30 16.15
C SER A 287 23.01 -5.11 17.31
N GLY A 288 21.68 -5.36 17.31
CA GLY A 288 21.00 -6.22 18.26
C GLY A 288 20.17 -7.32 17.59
N ASN A 289 19.84 -8.37 18.35
CA ASN A 289 18.86 -9.39 17.94
C ASN A 289 17.44 -8.84 18.08
N LEU A 290 16.51 -9.24 17.21
CA LEU A 290 15.09 -9.00 17.42
C LEU A 290 14.57 -9.97 18.49
N ARG A 291 14.28 -9.46 19.70
CA ARG A 291 13.93 -10.28 20.87
C ARG A 291 12.44 -10.29 21.21
N ALA A 292 11.71 -9.26 20.78
CA ALA A 292 10.29 -9.11 21.07
C ALA A 292 9.53 -8.72 19.79
N VAL A 293 8.36 -9.33 19.59
CA VAL A 293 7.45 -9.02 18.48
C VAL A 293 6.05 -8.74 19.05
N TRP A 294 5.49 -7.61 18.66
CA TRP A 294 4.13 -7.19 19.00
C TRP A 294 3.26 -7.21 17.75
N VAL A 295 2.27 -8.09 17.72
CA VAL A 295 1.33 -8.26 16.63
C VAL A 295 -0.02 -7.71 17.06
N GLN A 296 -0.49 -6.68 16.37
CA GLN A 296 -1.76 -6.01 16.68
C GLN A 296 -2.50 -5.67 15.38
N GLY A 297 -3.76 -6.09 15.28
CA GLY A 297 -4.60 -5.89 14.10
C GLY A 297 -3.95 -6.34 12.78
N THR A 298 -3.09 -7.36 12.82
CA THR A 298 -2.24 -7.81 11.72
C THR A 298 -2.25 -9.33 11.63
N GLY A 299 -2.82 -9.88 10.55
CA GLY A 299 -2.69 -11.30 10.22
C GLY A 299 -1.28 -11.62 9.75
N ILE A 300 -0.31 -11.77 10.67
CA ILE A 300 1.10 -12.03 10.36
C ILE A 300 1.31 -13.34 9.58
N THR A 301 0.39 -14.29 9.70
CA THR A 301 0.32 -15.53 8.92
C THR A 301 -0.15 -15.33 7.46
N SER A 302 -0.63 -14.13 7.12
CA SER A 302 -0.86 -13.72 5.73
C SER A 302 0.44 -13.40 4.96
N MET A 303 1.59 -13.41 5.65
CA MET A 303 2.90 -13.25 5.03
C MET A 303 3.42 -14.55 4.41
N ALA A 304 4.26 -14.44 3.37
CA ALA A 304 4.98 -15.54 2.75
C ALA A 304 5.94 -16.24 3.73
N HIS A 305 6.31 -17.49 3.42
CA HIS A 305 7.32 -18.28 4.15
C HIS A 305 6.92 -18.56 5.59
N THR A 306 5.69 -19.06 5.79
CA THR A 306 5.13 -19.38 7.12
C THR A 306 6.00 -20.34 7.93
N THR A 307 6.78 -21.22 7.30
CA THR A 307 7.78 -22.08 7.97
C THR A 307 8.88 -21.28 8.63
N LYS A 308 9.43 -20.28 7.95
CA LYS A 308 10.42 -19.35 8.51
C LYS A 308 9.84 -18.48 9.61
N ILE A 309 8.59 -18.09 9.47
CA ILE A 309 7.86 -17.39 10.53
C ILE A 309 7.71 -18.28 11.77
N ALA A 310 7.32 -19.55 11.63
CA ALA A 310 7.22 -20.49 12.74
C ALA A 310 8.57 -20.72 13.43
N GLU A 311 9.64 -20.97 12.65
CA GLU A 311 11.01 -21.11 13.16
C GLU A 311 11.46 -19.87 13.94
N ALA A 312 11.06 -18.66 13.50
CA ALA A 312 11.38 -17.42 14.20
C ALA A 312 10.58 -17.25 15.50
N VAL A 313 9.31 -17.66 15.52
CA VAL A 313 8.49 -17.66 16.73
C VAL A 313 9.08 -18.62 17.77
N ASP A 314 9.66 -19.75 17.35
CA ASP A 314 10.35 -20.69 18.26
C ASP A 314 11.61 -20.11 18.91
N LYS A 315 12.14 -18.98 18.39
CA LYS A 315 13.39 -18.37 18.86
C LYS A 315 13.25 -16.96 19.44
N VAL A 316 12.13 -16.28 19.21
CA VAL A 316 11.88 -14.96 19.81
C VAL A 316 11.66 -15.11 21.31
N ASP A 317 12.10 -14.15 22.13
CA ASP A 317 11.94 -14.24 23.59
C ASP A 317 10.52 -13.90 24.05
N LEU A 318 9.90 -12.95 23.34
CA LEU A 318 8.57 -12.45 23.66
C LEU A 318 7.74 -12.22 22.40
N MET A 319 6.54 -12.76 22.39
CA MET A 319 5.52 -12.49 21.39
C MET A 319 4.25 -11.99 22.10
N VAL A 320 3.74 -10.85 21.69
CA VAL A 320 2.44 -10.34 22.14
C VAL A 320 1.49 -10.31 20.95
N ILE A 321 0.31 -10.90 21.11
CA ILE A 321 -0.75 -10.97 20.12
C ILE A 321 -1.95 -10.21 20.68
N ALA A 322 -2.23 -9.03 20.14
CA ALA A 322 -3.38 -8.20 20.49
C ALA A 322 -4.41 -8.25 19.37
N GLU A 323 -5.38 -9.16 19.49
CA GLU A 323 -6.41 -9.41 18.46
C GLU A 323 -7.77 -9.75 19.10
N PRO A 324 -8.90 -9.46 18.42
CA PRO A 324 -10.23 -9.88 18.87
C PRO A 324 -10.50 -11.38 18.67
N PHE A 325 -9.75 -12.03 17.78
CA PHE A 325 -9.78 -13.47 17.54
C PHE A 325 -8.36 -14.02 17.62
N LEU A 326 -8.19 -15.29 18.01
CA LEU A 326 -6.85 -15.85 18.14
C LEU A 326 -6.14 -15.88 16.78
N ASN A 327 -5.06 -15.10 16.69
CA ASN A 327 -4.16 -15.08 15.53
C ASN A 327 -3.48 -16.44 15.37
N GLU A 328 -3.42 -16.94 14.15
CA GLU A 328 -2.91 -18.28 13.88
C GLU A 328 -1.40 -18.40 14.13
N ILE A 329 -0.69 -17.28 14.25
CA ILE A 329 0.71 -17.29 14.69
C ILE A 329 0.90 -17.95 16.06
N GLY A 330 -0.11 -17.85 16.94
CA GLY A 330 -0.08 -18.45 18.27
C GLY A 330 -0.12 -19.98 18.27
N ILE A 331 -0.49 -20.62 17.15
CA ILE A 331 -0.54 -22.08 17.03
C ILE A 331 0.60 -22.67 16.18
N LEU A 332 1.40 -21.83 15.52
CA LEU A 332 2.50 -22.32 14.66
C LEU A 332 3.64 -22.97 15.48
N THR A 333 3.73 -22.66 16.77
CA THR A 333 4.70 -23.20 17.72
C THR A 333 4.02 -24.06 18.79
N ASP A 334 4.76 -24.93 19.45
CA ASP A 334 4.35 -25.72 20.61
C ASP A 334 5.01 -25.28 21.93
N ARG A 335 5.71 -24.13 21.93
CA ARG A 335 6.34 -23.61 23.14
C ARG A 335 5.33 -23.38 24.28
N PRO A 336 5.70 -23.69 25.53
CA PRO A 336 4.78 -23.57 26.67
C PRO A 336 4.64 -22.13 27.19
N ASP A 337 5.56 -21.23 26.84
CA ASP A 337 5.66 -19.87 27.38
C ASP A 337 6.18 -18.84 26.36
N GLY A 338 6.25 -17.57 26.74
CA GLY A 338 6.77 -16.48 25.90
C GLY A 338 5.79 -15.92 24.86
N ILE A 339 4.58 -16.47 24.74
CA ILE A 339 3.48 -15.95 23.91
C ILE A 339 2.35 -15.45 24.80
N TYR A 340 1.97 -14.19 24.64
CA TYR A 340 0.87 -13.56 25.36
C TYR A 340 -0.22 -13.17 24.38
N VAL A 341 -1.46 -13.60 24.65
CA VAL A 341 -2.64 -13.20 23.89
C VAL A 341 -3.44 -12.21 24.70
N LEU A 342 -3.61 -11.00 24.16
CA LEU A 342 -4.38 -9.91 24.77
C LEU A 342 -5.70 -9.76 24.00
N PRO A 343 -6.86 -9.95 24.65
CA PRO A 343 -8.14 -9.76 23.99
C PRO A 343 -8.38 -8.27 23.74
N VAL A 344 -8.45 -7.88 22.46
CA VAL A 344 -8.82 -6.52 22.07
C VAL A 344 -10.19 -6.47 21.41
N SER A 345 -10.79 -5.29 21.38
CA SER A 345 -12.11 -5.06 20.81
C SER A 345 -12.15 -5.21 19.29
N THR A 346 -13.28 -5.67 18.77
CA THR A 346 -13.66 -5.59 17.36
C THR A 346 -14.01 -4.14 16.95
N GLN A 347 -14.15 -3.88 15.64
CA GLN A 347 -14.55 -2.55 15.18
C GLN A 347 -15.94 -2.10 15.70
N PHE A 348 -16.83 -3.02 16.06
CA PHE A 348 -18.18 -2.71 16.55
C PHE A 348 -18.18 -2.24 18.01
N GLU A 349 -17.08 -2.51 18.72
CA GLU A 349 -16.87 -2.17 20.12
C GLU A 349 -16.01 -0.90 20.29
N SER A 350 -15.62 -0.28 19.17
CA SER A 350 -14.74 0.89 19.12
C SER A 350 -15.40 2.09 18.45
N GLU A 351 -14.91 3.30 18.77
CA GLU A 351 -15.28 4.55 18.09
C GLU A 351 -14.02 5.21 17.52
N GLY A 352 -14.12 5.85 16.36
CA GLY A 352 -13.00 6.57 15.76
C GLY A 352 -13.24 6.90 14.29
N HIS A 353 -12.17 7.20 13.55
CA HIS A 353 -12.25 7.47 12.12
C HIS A 353 -11.39 6.50 11.31
N ILE A 354 -11.76 6.32 10.04
CA ILE A 354 -11.02 5.51 9.05
C ILE A 354 -10.89 6.26 7.72
N HIS A 355 -9.93 5.88 6.90
CA HIS A 355 -9.76 6.36 5.52
C HIS A 355 -10.06 5.25 4.51
N ALA A 356 -11.03 5.49 3.64
CA ALA A 356 -11.41 4.56 2.58
C ALA A 356 -10.47 4.63 1.36
N THR A 357 -10.67 3.71 0.40
CA THR A 357 -9.85 3.57 -0.83
C THR A 357 -9.83 4.83 -1.72
N ASN A 358 -10.89 5.63 -1.68
CA ASN A 358 -10.99 6.92 -2.38
C ASN A 358 -10.41 8.09 -1.57
N ARG A 359 -9.76 7.79 -0.43
CA ARG A 359 -9.16 8.73 0.52
C ARG A 359 -10.18 9.59 1.28
N ALA A 360 -11.45 9.21 1.28
CA ALA A 360 -12.47 9.84 2.13
C ALA A 360 -12.35 9.35 3.57
N ALA A 361 -12.41 10.27 4.53
CA ALA A 361 -12.47 9.96 5.96
C ALA A 361 -13.92 9.70 6.40
N GLN A 362 -14.13 8.72 7.26
CA GLN A 362 -15.45 8.34 7.78
C GLN A 362 -15.38 8.13 9.29
N TRP A 363 -16.38 8.63 10.01
CA TRP A 363 -16.56 8.36 11.44
C TRP A 363 -17.27 7.03 11.63
N ARG A 364 -16.82 6.26 12.62
CA ARG A 364 -17.44 5.02 13.10
C ARG A 364 -17.83 5.23 14.55
N THR A 365 -19.07 4.92 14.88
CA THR A 365 -19.60 5.01 16.24
C THR A 365 -19.60 3.63 16.88
N GLN A 366 -19.28 3.58 18.18
CA GLN A 366 -19.38 2.36 18.96
C GLN A 366 -20.82 1.83 18.95
N VAL A 367 -20.99 0.56 18.60
CA VAL A 367 -22.30 -0.10 18.51
C VAL A 367 -22.64 -0.81 19.82
N ILE A 368 -21.67 -1.50 20.41
CA ILE A 368 -21.78 -2.19 21.69
C ILE A 368 -20.55 -1.88 22.55
N LYS A 369 -20.63 -2.08 23.86
CA LYS A 369 -19.45 -2.01 24.74
C LYS A 369 -18.54 -3.22 24.50
N PRO A 370 -17.22 -3.11 24.76
CA PRO A 370 -16.33 -4.27 24.74
C PRO A 370 -16.88 -5.44 25.56
N ILE A 371 -16.89 -6.63 24.96
CA ILE A 371 -17.39 -7.85 25.59
C ILE A 371 -16.29 -8.54 26.39
N TYR A 372 -16.70 -9.29 27.43
CA TYR A 372 -15.82 -9.99 28.34
C TYR A 372 -14.77 -9.05 28.98
N GLU A 373 -13.50 -9.46 28.96
CA GLU A 373 -12.36 -8.68 29.47
C GLU A 373 -11.65 -7.89 28.36
N SER A 374 -12.22 -7.89 27.15
CA SER A 374 -11.63 -7.23 25.99
C SER A 374 -11.52 -5.73 26.21
N LYS A 375 -10.46 -5.13 25.66
CA LYS A 375 -10.22 -3.69 25.73
C LYS A 375 -10.05 -3.11 24.33
N GLN A 376 -10.42 -1.86 24.14
CA GLN A 376 -10.08 -1.20 22.89
C GLN A 376 -8.56 -1.04 22.76
N ASP A 377 -8.04 -1.06 21.53
CA ASP A 377 -6.59 -0.96 21.27
C ASP A 377 -5.92 0.19 22.03
N HIS A 378 -6.56 1.36 22.04
CA HIS A 378 -6.03 2.55 22.72
C HIS A 378 -5.96 2.39 24.24
N GLU A 379 -6.89 1.64 24.86
CA GLU A 379 -6.88 1.39 26.31
C GLU A 379 -5.68 0.51 26.69
N VAL A 380 -5.38 -0.51 25.87
CA VAL A 380 -4.18 -1.34 26.05
C VAL A 380 -2.92 -0.48 25.96
N MET A 381 -2.83 0.41 24.96
CA MET A 381 -1.69 1.31 24.81
C MET A 381 -1.59 2.33 25.96
N PHE A 382 -2.72 2.82 26.49
CA PHE A 382 -2.74 3.69 27.66
C PHE A 382 -2.28 2.97 28.93
N MET A 383 -2.71 1.72 29.14
CA MET A 383 -2.25 0.90 30.26
C MET A 383 -0.75 0.62 30.15
N PHE A 384 -0.26 0.32 28.95
CA PHE A 384 1.16 0.17 28.67
C PHE A 384 1.93 1.45 29.04
N ALA A 385 1.51 2.61 28.51
CA ALA A 385 2.17 3.88 28.79
C ALA A 385 2.17 4.25 30.29
N LYS A 386 1.07 3.95 31.02
CA LYS A 386 1.00 4.12 32.48
C LYS A 386 1.97 3.21 33.21
N LYS A 387 2.03 1.93 32.83
CA LYS A 387 2.91 0.93 33.44
C LYS A 387 4.39 1.31 33.29
N PHE A 388 4.76 1.90 32.16
CA PHE A 388 6.13 2.32 31.86
C PHE A 388 6.41 3.80 32.16
N GLY A 389 5.47 4.52 32.77
CA GLY A 389 5.70 5.86 33.33
C GLY A 389 5.79 7.00 32.30
N PHE A 390 5.23 6.85 31.10
CA PHE A 390 5.24 7.89 30.06
C PHE A 390 3.85 8.34 29.58
N TYR A 391 2.79 7.99 30.32
CA TYR A 391 1.39 8.28 29.96
C TYR A 391 1.11 9.77 29.71
N ASP A 392 1.54 10.65 30.63
CA ASP A 392 1.23 12.09 30.52
C ASP A 392 1.85 12.72 29.27
N GLU A 393 3.04 12.26 28.88
CA GLU A 393 3.66 12.65 27.62
C GLU A 393 2.91 12.06 26.42
N TYR A 394 2.54 10.78 26.49
CA TYR A 394 1.85 10.05 25.43
C TYR A 394 0.52 10.70 25.02
N VAL A 395 -0.23 11.26 25.98
CA VAL A 395 -1.54 11.87 25.73
C VAL A 395 -1.49 13.38 25.49
N LYS A 396 -0.31 14.01 25.62
CA LYS A 396 -0.17 15.47 25.59
C LYS A 396 -0.66 16.09 24.28
N GLY A 397 -0.36 15.46 23.14
CA GLY A 397 -0.75 15.93 21.81
C GLY A 397 -2.25 16.16 21.64
N MET A 398 -3.09 15.36 22.31
CA MET A 398 -4.56 15.48 22.28
C MET A 398 -5.06 16.74 23.00
N MET A 399 -4.25 17.34 23.85
CA MET A 399 -4.57 18.56 24.60
C MET A 399 -3.97 19.82 23.96
N MET A 400 -3.18 19.67 22.89
CA MET A 400 -2.59 20.77 22.14
C MET A 400 -3.54 21.26 21.05
N ASP A 401 -3.56 22.56 20.78
CA ASP A 401 -4.17 23.15 19.59
C ASP A 401 -3.47 24.45 19.19
N VAL A 402 -3.79 25.00 18.02
CA VAL A 402 -3.21 26.24 17.50
C VAL A 402 -4.07 27.43 17.92
N VAL A 403 -3.52 28.32 18.75
CA VAL A 403 -4.15 29.56 19.20
C VAL A 403 -3.30 30.74 18.72
N ASP A 404 -3.92 31.63 17.94
CA ASP A 404 -3.27 32.79 17.31
C ASP A 404 -1.99 32.45 16.52
N GLY A 405 -2.01 31.28 15.86
CA GLY A 405 -0.93 30.75 15.04
C GLY A 405 0.20 30.05 15.82
N GLU A 406 0.05 29.89 17.14
CA GLU A 406 1.00 29.19 17.99
C GLU A 406 0.39 27.93 18.59
N LEU A 407 1.16 26.84 18.60
CA LEU A 407 0.71 25.59 19.20
C LEU A 407 0.85 25.67 20.73
N LYS A 408 -0.27 25.51 21.44
CA LYS A 408 -0.37 25.63 22.90
C LYS A 408 -1.21 24.51 23.47
N GLN A 409 -1.00 24.19 24.74
CA GLN A 409 -1.94 23.36 25.48
C GLN A 409 -3.20 24.19 25.75
N VAL A 410 -4.36 23.74 25.28
CA VAL A 410 -5.63 24.48 25.36
C VAL A 410 -6.61 23.87 26.37
N LYS A 411 -6.28 22.70 26.91
CA LYS A 411 -7.09 21.95 27.88
C LYS A 411 -6.21 21.08 28.78
N ASN A 412 -6.77 20.65 29.91
CA ASN A 412 -6.08 19.79 30.88
C ASN A 412 -6.47 18.31 30.77
N GLU A 413 -7.55 18.02 30.05
CA GLU A 413 -8.06 16.67 29.80
C GLU A 413 -8.48 16.57 28.34
N PHE A 414 -8.30 15.40 27.74
CA PHE A 414 -8.72 15.11 26.36
C PHE A 414 -10.05 14.35 26.33
N LYS A 415 -10.78 14.49 25.23
CA LYS A 415 -11.96 13.72 24.91
C LYS A 415 -11.62 12.68 23.84
N TRP A 416 -11.71 11.40 24.21
CA TRP A 416 -11.55 10.31 23.26
C TRP A 416 -12.85 10.00 22.50
N PRO A 417 -12.81 9.73 21.18
CA PRO A 417 -11.66 9.76 20.26
C PRO A 417 -11.54 11.08 19.47
N GLU A 418 -12.34 12.11 19.77
CA GLU A 418 -12.33 13.35 19.00
C GLU A 418 -10.98 14.08 19.02
N ASP A 419 -10.35 14.17 20.18
CA ASP A 419 -9.09 14.90 20.33
C ASP A 419 -7.91 14.16 19.70
N ALA A 420 -7.89 12.82 19.76
CA ALA A 420 -6.93 12.00 19.02
C ALA A 420 -7.07 12.22 17.51
N THR A 421 -8.30 12.30 17.02
CA THR A 421 -8.58 12.56 15.60
C THR A 421 -8.09 13.94 15.16
N ASN A 422 -8.32 14.97 15.99
CA ASN A 422 -7.85 16.33 15.71
C ASN A 422 -6.31 16.43 15.79
N GLU A 423 -5.67 15.75 16.75
CA GLU A 423 -4.21 15.67 16.83
C GLU A 423 -3.63 15.06 15.56
N VAL A 424 -4.17 13.92 15.12
CA VAL A 424 -3.71 13.25 13.89
C VAL A 424 -3.77 14.21 12.71
N PHE A 425 -4.92 14.82 12.42
CA PHE A 425 -5.04 15.68 11.24
C PHE A 425 -4.18 16.94 11.29
N ARG A 426 -3.96 17.51 12.49
CA ARG A 426 -3.05 18.65 12.66
C ARG A 426 -1.60 18.31 12.29
N ASN A 427 -1.18 17.06 12.48
CA ASN A 427 0.18 16.59 12.26
C ASN A 427 0.41 15.90 10.89
N LEU A 428 -0.60 15.81 10.03
CA LEU A 428 -0.51 15.15 8.71
C LEU A 428 -0.48 16.16 7.54
N GLN A 429 0.25 17.27 7.71
CA GLN A 429 0.27 18.38 6.74
C GLN A 429 0.95 18.06 5.40
N SER A 430 1.96 17.19 5.34
CA SER A 430 2.64 16.75 4.10
C SER A 430 1.73 16.09 3.07
N ILE A 431 0.58 15.60 3.53
CA ILE A 431 -0.51 15.11 2.71
C ILE A 431 -1.75 15.97 2.90
N GLY A 432 -1.63 17.26 3.21
CA GLY A 432 -2.72 18.24 3.08
C GLY A 432 -4.11 17.78 3.55
N ILE A 433 -4.22 17.14 4.71
CA ILE A 433 -5.51 16.71 5.30
C ILE A 433 -5.82 17.44 6.62
N SER A 434 -5.08 18.51 6.92
CA SER A 434 -5.26 19.35 8.11
C SER A 434 -6.61 20.04 8.19
N GLY A 435 -7.37 20.10 7.09
CA GLY A 435 -8.75 20.58 7.11
C GLY A 435 -9.74 19.65 7.77
N ARG A 436 -9.40 18.37 7.96
CA ARG A 436 -10.29 17.41 8.61
C ARG A 436 -10.29 17.60 10.12
N THR A 437 -11.47 17.52 10.72
CA THR A 437 -11.67 17.52 12.17
C THR A 437 -12.67 16.44 12.56
N ALA A 438 -12.63 15.98 13.81
CA ALA A 438 -13.64 15.07 14.33
C ALA A 438 -15.06 15.61 14.13
N GLU A 439 -15.26 16.90 14.39
CA GLU A 439 -16.54 17.59 14.18
C GLU A 439 -17.03 17.51 12.72
N ARG A 440 -16.19 17.86 11.74
CA ARG A 440 -16.58 17.82 10.32
C ARG A 440 -16.92 16.41 9.87
N ILE A 441 -16.14 15.41 10.29
CA ILE A 441 -16.39 14.02 9.88
C ILE A 441 -17.65 13.47 10.55
N LYS A 442 -17.91 13.79 11.84
CA LYS A 442 -19.16 13.45 12.53
C LYS A 442 -20.37 14.14 11.89
N LYS A 443 -20.23 15.40 11.51
CA LYS A 443 -21.24 16.13 10.74
C LYS A 443 -21.56 15.43 9.42
N HIS A 444 -20.55 14.94 8.70
CA HIS A 444 -20.77 14.14 7.49
C HIS A 444 -21.50 12.83 7.78
N GLN A 445 -21.13 12.13 8.87
CA GLN A 445 -21.78 10.90 9.33
C GLN A 445 -23.28 11.11 9.61
N GLN A 446 -23.63 12.18 10.31
CA GLN A 446 -25.01 12.56 10.64
C GLN A 446 -25.85 12.94 9.40
N ASN A 447 -25.20 13.25 8.27
CA ASN A 447 -25.81 13.80 7.08
C ASN A 447 -25.55 12.98 5.81
N TRP A 448 -25.30 11.67 5.91
CA TRP A 448 -24.99 10.82 4.75
C TRP A 448 -26.00 10.92 3.59
N HIS A 449 -27.29 11.04 3.92
CA HIS A 449 -28.38 11.17 2.94
C HIS A 449 -28.34 12.49 2.13
N ASN A 450 -27.49 13.43 2.53
CA ASN A 450 -27.30 14.73 1.87
C ASN A 450 -26.08 14.76 0.93
N PHE A 451 -25.40 13.64 0.69
CA PHE A 451 -24.36 13.58 -0.32
C PHE A 451 -24.89 12.91 -1.59
N ASP A 452 -24.60 13.51 -2.74
CA ASP A 452 -24.86 12.90 -4.02
C ASP A 452 -23.89 11.73 -4.26
N PRO A 453 -24.36 10.52 -4.61
CA PRO A 453 -23.51 9.34 -4.70
C PRO A 453 -22.53 9.36 -5.89
N ASP A 454 -22.85 10.11 -6.94
CA ASP A 454 -22.07 10.14 -8.18
C ASP A 454 -21.01 11.26 -8.18
N THR A 455 -21.31 12.39 -7.56
CA THR A 455 -20.43 13.57 -7.47
C THR A 455 -19.77 13.75 -6.11
N GLN A 456 -20.29 13.07 -5.08
CA GLN A 456 -19.96 13.25 -3.66
C GLN A 456 -20.25 14.64 -3.09
N MET A 457 -20.86 15.55 -3.84
CA MET A 457 -21.13 16.90 -3.34
C MET A 457 -22.26 16.88 -2.31
N GLY A 458 -22.07 17.59 -1.20
CA GLY A 458 -23.06 17.76 -0.16
C GLY A 458 -24.11 18.82 -0.49
N ARG A 459 -25.31 18.64 0.07
CA ARG A 459 -26.40 19.63 0.09
C ARG A 459 -26.84 19.92 1.54
N GLY A 460 -27.60 20.99 1.74
CA GLY A 460 -28.16 21.34 3.04
C GLY A 460 -27.05 21.53 4.10
N PRO A 461 -27.07 20.84 5.25
CA PRO A 461 -26.09 21.07 6.32
C PRO A 461 -24.62 20.87 5.90
N VAL A 462 -24.36 20.05 4.88
CA VAL A 462 -23.01 19.73 4.36
C VAL A 462 -22.75 20.36 2.99
N GLU A 463 -23.52 21.39 2.64
CA GLU A 463 -23.38 22.08 1.36
C GLU A 463 -21.97 22.62 1.15
N GLY A 464 -21.45 22.40 -0.07
CA GLY A 464 -20.12 22.85 -0.46
C GLY A 464 -18.98 21.92 -0.02
N GLU A 465 -19.23 20.85 0.73
CA GLU A 465 -18.24 19.85 1.12
C GLU A 465 -18.41 18.57 0.28
N TYR A 466 -17.31 17.90 -0.07
CA TYR A 466 -17.37 16.56 -0.66
C TYR A 466 -17.41 15.48 0.43
N PHE A 467 -18.14 14.39 0.19
CA PHE A 467 -18.30 13.30 1.15
C PHE A 467 -16.96 12.78 1.69
N GLY A 468 -16.83 12.82 3.02
CA GLY A 468 -15.62 12.42 3.74
C GLY A 468 -14.35 13.26 3.44
N LEU A 469 -14.46 14.47 2.89
CA LEU A 469 -13.35 15.42 2.72
C LEU A 469 -12.11 14.79 2.06
N PRO A 470 -12.24 14.21 0.85
CA PRO A 470 -11.19 13.43 0.21
C PRO A 470 -9.90 14.22 0.03
N TRP A 471 -8.76 13.52 0.03
CA TRP A 471 -7.45 14.15 -0.06
C TRP A 471 -7.23 14.88 -1.40
N PRO A 472 -6.65 16.09 -1.43
CA PRO A 472 -6.38 16.97 -0.28
C PRO A 472 -7.59 17.75 0.24
N CYS A 473 -7.53 18.04 1.55
CA CYS A 473 -8.38 18.95 2.30
C CYS A 473 -7.45 19.86 3.14
N TRP A 474 -6.99 20.96 2.54
CA TRP A 474 -5.89 21.77 3.05
C TRP A 474 -6.18 22.40 4.41
N ASP A 475 -7.32 23.07 4.53
CA ASP A 475 -7.76 23.77 5.74
C ASP A 475 -9.26 23.54 5.97
N LYS A 476 -9.78 24.12 7.04
CA LYS A 476 -11.17 23.90 7.48
C LYS A 476 -12.20 24.47 6.50
N GLU A 477 -11.80 25.33 5.55
CA GLU A 477 -12.65 25.89 4.50
C GLU A 477 -12.54 25.14 3.17
N HIS A 478 -11.53 24.27 3.01
CA HIS A 478 -11.39 23.48 1.81
C HIS A 478 -12.42 22.32 1.77
N PRO A 479 -13.08 22.08 0.63
CA PRO A 479 -14.19 21.11 0.53
C PRO A 479 -13.72 19.64 0.43
N GLY A 480 -12.42 19.42 0.22
CA GLY A 480 -11.86 18.14 -0.20
C GLY A 480 -11.69 18.06 -1.71
N THR A 481 -10.93 17.07 -2.17
CA THR A 481 -10.59 16.89 -3.59
C THR A 481 -10.98 15.48 -4.07
N PRO A 482 -12.16 15.32 -4.69
CA PRO A 482 -12.64 14.00 -5.13
C PRO A 482 -11.90 13.50 -6.39
N ILE A 483 -11.42 14.43 -7.23
CA ILE A 483 -10.64 14.14 -8.45
C ILE A 483 -9.31 14.88 -8.34
N LEU A 484 -8.22 14.11 -8.22
CA LEU A 484 -6.88 14.66 -8.16
C LEU A 484 -6.43 15.23 -9.49
N TYR A 485 -5.63 16.29 -9.43
CA TYR A 485 -4.94 16.87 -10.59
C TYR A 485 -5.88 17.47 -11.64
N ASP A 486 -7.13 17.73 -11.26
CA ASP A 486 -8.10 18.47 -12.05
C ASP A 486 -7.78 19.96 -11.99
N VAL A 487 -7.13 20.44 -13.05
CA VAL A 487 -6.77 21.85 -13.21
C VAL A 487 -7.90 22.72 -13.77
N SER A 488 -9.04 22.11 -14.12
CA SER A 488 -10.22 22.85 -14.60
C SER A 488 -11.05 23.47 -13.47
N LYS A 489 -10.75 23.11 -12.22
CA LYS A 489 -11.43 23.63 -11.03
C LYS A 489 -10.53 24.63 -10.29
N PRO A 490 -11.11 25.67 -9.67
CA PRO A 490 -10.36 26.53 -8.76
C PRO A 490 -9.94 25.76 -7.50
N TYR A 491 -8.88 26.22 -6.83
CA TYR A 491 -8.43 25.72 -5.53
C TYR A 491 -9.59 25.55 -4.53
N ALA A 492 -10.45 26.57 -4.41
CA ALA A 492 -11.58 26.58 -3.48
C ALA A 492 -12.66 25.51 -3.75
N LYS A 493 -12.59 24.80 -4.87
CA LYS A 493 -13.51 23.71 -5.25
C LYS A 493 -12.82 22.35 -5.38
N GLY A 494 -11.61 22.22 -4.84
CA GLY A 494 -10.80 21.00 -4.92
C GLY A 494 -9.92 20.90 -6.16
N GLY A 495 -9.75 21.99 -6.91
CA GLY A 495 -8.84 22.03 -8.05
C GLY A 495 -7.38 21.92 -7.63
N SER A 496 -6.58 21.18 -8.40
CA SER A 496 -5.21 20.88 -8.00
C SER A 496 -4.27 20.51 -9.15
N GLY A 497 -2.98 20.83 -9.03
CA GLY A 497 -1.90 20.48 -9.97
C GLY A 497 -1.05 19.29 -9.49
N PHE A 498 0.00 18.90 -10.23
CA PHE A 498 0.93 17.89 -9.70
C PHE A 498 1.87 18.47 -8.65
N ARG A 499 2.33 17.63 -7.73
CA ARG A 499 3.22 18.04 -6.64
C ARG A 499 4.63 18.31 -7.14
N ASN A 500 5.19 19.44 -6.72
CA ASN A 500 6.62 19.69 -6.87
C ASN A 500 7.39 19.13 -5.66
N ARG A 501 7.88 17.89 -5.76
CA ARG A 501 8.68 17.24 -4.69
C ARG A 501 10.16 17.07 -5.04
N PHE A 502 10.51 17.27 -6.31
CA PHE A 502 11.71 16.67 -6.90
C PHE A 502 12.60 17.72 -7.58
N GLY A 503 12.64 18.93 -7.01
CA GLY A 503 13.36 20.05 -7.57
C GLY A 503 12.59 20.77 -8.68
N LEU A 504 13.10 21.94 -9.09
CA LEU A 504 12.47 22.78 -10.11
C LEU A 504 12.95 22.45 -11.53
N GLU A 505 14.08 21.76 -11.64
CA GLU A 505 14.78 21.46 -12.88
C GLU A 505 15.50 20.12 -12.73
N HIS A 506 15.56 19.35 -13.83
CA HIS A 506 16.38 18.15 -13.94
C HIS A 506 16.91 18.00 -15.37
N ASN A 507 18.22 17.82 -15.53
CA ASN A 507 18.94 17.71 -16.81
C ASN A 507 18.64 18.85 -17.80
N GLY A 508 18.61 20.09 -17.33
CA GLY A 508 18.29 21.29 -18.08
C GLY A 508 16.80 21.48 -18.38
N VAL A 509 15.92 20.59 -17.88
CA VAL A 509 14.47 20.63 -18.17
C VAL A 509 13.69 21.01 -16.93
N SER A 510 12.87 22.06 -17.05
CA SER A 510 11.94 22.47 -15.99
C SER A 510 10.99 21.34 -15.59
N GLN A 511 10.87 21.14 -14.29
CA GLN A 511 9.91 20.21 -13.67
C GLN A 511 8.57 20.87 -13.36
N LEU A 512 8.44 22.17 -13.62
CA LEU A 512 7.19 22.92 -13.46
C LEU A 512 6.24 22.68 -14.63
N ALA A 513 4.93 22.72 -14.34
CA ALA A 513 3.93 22.70 -15.40
C ALA A 513 4.12 23.89 -16.36
N ASP A 514 3.73 23.69 -17.62
CA ASP A 514 3.75 24.74 -18.65
C ASP A 514 2.92 25.97 -18.23
N GLU A 515 3.25 27.14 -18.78
CA GLU A 515 2.57 28.40 -18.45
C GLU A 515 1.07 28.42 -18.75
N SER A 516 0.61 27.54 -19.65
CA SER A 516 -0.81 27.35 -19.97
C SER A 516 -1.59 26.63 -18.87
N ILE A 517 -0.91 25.99 -17.91
CA ILE A 517 -1.54 25.15 -16.89
C ILE A 517 -1.68 25.93 -15.59
N SER A 518 -2.83 26.58 -15.41
CA SER A 518 -3.19 27.32 -14.19
C SER A 518 -4.55 26.88 -13.67
N LEU A 519 -4.77 26.95 -12.36
CA LEU A 519 -6.12 26.79 -11.82
C LEU A 519 -6.94 28.06 -12.09
N PRO A 520 -8.24 27.94 -12.40
CA PRO A 520 -9.14 29.09 -12.44
C PRO A 520 -9.04 29.94 -11.18
N GLY A 521 -8.90 31.26 -11.35
CA GLY A 521 -8.80 32.22 -10.25
C GLY A 521 -7.44 32.22 -9.52
N SER A 522 -6.46 31.45 -9.97
CA SER A 522 -5.11 31.48 -9.41
C SER A 522 -4.41 32.80 -9.74
N LYS A 523 -3.70 33.38 -8.76
CA LYS A 523 -2.85 34.57 -8.97
C LYS A 523 -1.53 34.25 -9.67
N ILE A 524 -1.19 32.96 -9.79
CA ILE A 524 0.02 32.51 -10.48
C ILE A 524 -0.37 31.87 -11.81
N LYS A 525 0.31 32.29 -12.87
CA LYS A 525 0.22 31.67 -14.19
C LYS A 525 1.22 30.52 -14.28
N GLY A 526 0.76 29.33 -14.65
CA GLY A 526 1.60 28.18 -14.95
C GLY A 526 2.04 27.36 -13.74
N GLY A 527 3.13 26.61 -13.94
CA GLY A 527 3.77 25.86 -12.89
C GLY A 527 4.51 26.73 -11.88
N HIS A 528 4.53 26.27 -10.62
CA HIS A 528 5.18 26.99 -9.53
C HIS A 528 5.74 26.03 -8.47
N PRO A 529 6.75 26.45 -7.69
CA PRO A 529 7.34 25.61 -6.65
C PRO A 529 6.36 25.35 -5.51
N GLU A 530 6.69 24.37 -4.66
CA GLU A 530 6.04 24.28 -3.35
C GLU A 530 6.34 25.54 -2.52
N ILE A 531 5.39 25.92 -1.68
CA ILE A 531 5.44 27.18 -0.94
C ILE A 531 6.20 26.96 0.37
N THR A 532 7.18 27.83 0.59
CA THR A 532 8.05 27.83 1.76
C THR A 532 8.08 29.23 2.34
N LYS A 533 8.52 29.34 3.60
CA LYS A 533 8.77 30.64 4.23
C LYS A 533 9.72 31.53 3.41
N ALA A 534 10.70 30.91 2.75
CA ALA A 534 11.71 31.61 2.00
C ALA A 534 11.21 32.16 0.66
N ASN A 535 10.20 31.54 0.03
CA ASN A 535 9.75 31.92 -1.31
C ASN A 535 8.35 32.54 -1.36
N ILE A 536 7.56 32.46 -0.29
CA ILE A 536 6.12 32.81 -0.32
C ILE A 536 5.84 34.26 -0.76
N GLU A 537 6.61 35.25 -0.27
CA GLU A 537 6.42 36.66 -0.66
C GLU A 537 6.68 36.85 -2.16
N GLN A 538 7.74 36.23 -2.69
CA GLN A 538 8.11 36.30 -4.11
C GLN A 538 7.11 35.55 -5.00
N VAL A 539 6.73 34.33 -4.63
CA VAL A 539 5.89 33.45 -5.44
C VAL A 539 4.44 33.94 -5.47
N LEU A 540 3.93 34.46 -4.35
CA LEU A 540 2.55 34.94 -4.25
C LEU A 540 2.39 36.44 -4.55
N GLY A 541 3.50 37.19 -4.62
CA GLY A 541 3.46 38.64 -4.78
C GLY A 541 2.79 39.34 -3.58
N ILE A 542 3.13 38.91 -2.37
CA ILE A 542 2.56 39.44 -1.11
C ILE A 542 3.67 39.94 -0.18
N THR A 543 3.28 40.76 0.80
CA THR A 543 4.14 41.13 1.93
C THR A 543 3.57 40.52 3.20
N LEU A 544 4.37 39.72 3.91
CA LEU A 544 4.00 39.16 5.20
C LEU A 544 4.27 40.19 6.31
N THR A 545 3.41 40.21 7.31
CA THR A 545 3.67 40.97 8.54
C THR A 545 4.83 40.36 9.33
N GLU A 546 5.48 41.16 10.18
CA GLU A 546 6.55 40.67 11.06
C GLU A 546 6.07 39.52 11.96
N ARG A 547 4.81 39.58 12.42
CA ARG A 547 4.21 38.50 13.20
C ARG A 547 4.09 37.21 12.40
N GLU A 548 3.58 37.28 11.17
CA GLU A 548 3.48 36.11 10.28
C GLU A 548 4.85 35.50 10.02
N LYS A 549 5.86 36.33 9.75
CA LYS A 549 7.25 35.89 9.59
C LYS A 549 7.78 35.22 10.86
N ALA A 550 7.41 35.68 12.04
CA ALA A 550 7.88 35.08 13.30
C ALA A 550 7.30 33.69 13.56
N ILE A 551 5.98 33.50 13.36
CA ILE A 551 5.28 32.26 13.78
C ILE A 551 5.24 31.17 12.71
N MET A 552 5.34 31.53 11.44
CA MET A 552 5.22 30.62 10.30
C MET A 552 6.36 29.60 10.27
N GLY A 553 6.00 28.34 10.01
CA GLY A 553 6.91 27.24 9.74
C GLY A 553 7.74 27.46 8.48
N ASP A 554 8.82 26.69 8.33
CA ASP A 554 9.75 26.85 7.20
C ASP A 554 9.16 26.39 5.86
N HIS A 555 8.22 25.47 5.90
CA HIS A 555 7.65 24.77 4.75
C HIS A 555 6.15 24.59 4.91
N TRP A 556 5.37 24.60 3.82
CA TRP A 556 3.91 24.42 3.88
C TRP A 556 3.47 23.16 4.63
N SER A 557 4.28 22.09 4.53
CA SER A 557 4.02 20.83 5.20
C SER A 557 4.49 20.80 6.65
N ARG A 558 5.09 21.86 7.19
CA ARG A 558 5.57 21.91 8.58
C ARG A 558 5.14 23.19 9.29
N ASP A 559 4.08 23.81 8.78
CA ASP A 559 3.58 25.09 9.25
C ASP A 559 2.35 24.91 10.13
N HIS A 560 2.58 24.78 11.44
CA HIS A 560 1.49 24.71 12.42
C HIS A 560 0.69 26.01 12.51
N SER A 561 1.23 27.17 12.12
CA SER A 561 0.47 28.43 12.24
C SER A 561 -0.68 28.52 11.24
N GLY A 562 -0.62 27.74 10.15
CA GLY A 562 -1.57 27.80 9.04
C GLY A 562 -1.41 29.04 8.16
N THR A 563 -0.38 29.85 8.39
CA THR A 563 -0.13 31.09 7.64
C THR A 563 0.08 30.79 6.16
N ILE A 564 0.89 29.79 5.83
CA ILE A 564 1.15 29.42 4.42
C ILE A 564 -0.14 28.99 3.74
N LEU A 565 -0.92 28.11 4.37
CA LEU A 565 -2.18 27.60 3.81
C LEU A 565 -3.19 28.72 3.59
N LYS A 566 -3.33 29.64 4.55
CA LYS A 566 -4.19 30.81 4.45
C LYS A 566 -3.81 31.68 3.24
N ARG A 567 -2.53 32.02 3.10
CA ARG A 567 -2.06 32.85 1.98
C ARG A 567 -2.19 32.14 0.63
N CYS A 568 -1.98 30.82 0.59
CA CYS A 568 -2.22 30.01 -0.60
C CYS A 568 -3.70 30.05 -1.03
N ARG A 569 -4.63 29.93 -0.08
CA ARG A 569 -6.06 30.04 -0.33
C ARG A 569 -6.47 31.42 -0.87
N GLU A 570 -5.96 32.49 -0.26
CA GLU A 570 -6.18 33.88 -0.73
C GLU A 570 -5.65 34.13 -2.16
N ALA A 571 -4.62 33.38 -2.57
CA ALA A 571 -4.03 33.44 -3.90
C ALA A 571 -4.61 32.41 -4.89
N GLY A 572 -5.45 31.48 -4.44
CA GLY A 572 -5.99 30.40 -5.28
C GLY A 572 -4.90 29.45 -5.79
N VAL A 573 -3.86 29.18 -4.99
CA VAL A 573 -2.71 28.33 -5.37
C VAL A 573 -2.62 27.10 -4.48
N CYS A 574 -2.06 26.02 -5.02
CA CYS A 574 -1.81 24.80 -4.27
C CYS A 574 -0.51 24.93 -3.44
N PRO A 575 -0.52 24.68 -2.12
CA PRO A 575 0.68 24.89 -1.29
C PRO A 575 1.88 24.00 -1.69
N TYR A 576 1.61 22.85 -2.30
CA TYR A 576 2.59 21.84 -2.68
C TYR A 576 3.09 21.98 -4.13
N GLY A 577 2.76 23.10 -4.78
CA GLY A 577 3.22 23.43 -6.12
C GLY A 577 2.29 23.02 -7.25
N ASN A 578 2.72 23.34 -8.47
CA ASN A 578 2.12 22.90 -9.73
C ASN A 578 3.24 22.46 -10.69
N ALA A 579 3.47 21.15 -10.74
CA ALA A 579 4.60 20.52 -11.43
C ALA A 579 4.17 19.62 -12.58
N ARG A 580 5.15 18.93 -13.17
CA ARG A 580 4.96 17.84 -14.14
C ARG A 580 4.95 16.50 -13.41
N ALA A 581 4.09 15.58 -13.87
CA ALA A 581 4.16 14.18 -13.47
C ALA A 581 5.35 13.50 -14.15
N ARG A 582 6.20 12.82 -13.37
CA ARG A 582 7.40 12.15 -13.89
C ARG A 582 7.12 10.68 -14.23
N ALA A 583 7.59 10.25 -15.40
CA ALA A 583 7.69 8.84 -15.76
C ALA A 583 9.00 8.20 -15.26
N ILE A 584 10.02 9.02 -14.98
CA ILE A 584 11.36 8.60 -14.53
C ILE A 584 11.49 8.80 -13.02
N VAL A 585 12.08 7.82 -12.33
CA VAL A 585 12.46 7.87 -10.91
C VAL A 585 13.97 7.64 -10.83
N TRP A 586 14.74 8.72 -10.76
CA TRP A 586 16.21 8.64 -10.81
C TRP A 586 16.83 7.95 -9.58
N GLU A 587 16.08 7.80 -8.48
CA GLU A 587 16.52 7.06 -7.29
C GLU A 587 16.36 5.53 -7.42
N PHE A 588 15.64 5.03 -8.43
CA PHE A 588 15.40 3.60 -8.61
C PHE A 588 16.47 2.98 -9.52
N ILE A 589 16.78 1.71 -9.26
CA ILE A 589 17.66 0.88 -10.10
C ILE A 589 17.15 0.92 -11.56
N ASP A 590 15.88 0.58 -11.74
CA ASP A 590 15.17 0.79 -12.99
C ASP A 590 14.46 2.15 -12.98
N GLN A 591 15.13 3.14 -13.57
CA GLN A 591 14.63 4.51 -13.62
C GLN A 591 13.34 4.66 -14.41
N ILE A 592 13.07 3.79 -15.37
CA ILE A 592 11.77 3.57 -16.01
C ILE A 592 11.31 2.14 -15.69
N PRO A 593 10.01 1.81 -15.76
CA PRO A 593 9.59 0.42 -15.65
C PRO A 593 10.31 -0.43 -16.69
N LYS A 594 10.88 -1.58 -16.28
CA LYS A 594 11.48 -2.55 -17.20
C LYS A 594 10.92 -3.93 -16.90
N HIS A 595 10.65 -4.70 -17.94
CA HIS A 595 10.25 -6.10 -17.76
C HIS A 595 11.44 -6.89 -17.24
N ARG A 596 11.18 -7.69 -16.20
CA ARG A 596 12.10 -8.70 -15.67
C ARG A 596 11.27 -9.92 -15.34
N GLU A 597 11.78 -11.10 -15.64
CA GLU A 597 11.09 -12.34 -15.32
C GLU A 597 10.97 -12.52 -13.79
N PRO A 598 9.89 -13.17 -13.30
CA PRO A 598 9.80 -13.63 -11.91
C PRO A 598 11.05 -14.41 -11.49
N LEU A 599 11.36 -14.44 -10.18
CA LEU A 599 12.58 -15.12 -9.72
C LEU A 599 12.51 -16.63 -10.03
N HIS A 600 11.33 -17.23 -9.91
CA HIS A 600 11.07 -18.57 -10.40
C HIS A 600 10.13 -18.48 -11.60
N SER A 601 10.70 -18.50 -12.81
CA SER A 601 9.95 -18.40 -14.06
C SER A 601 9.91 -19.74 -14.82
N PRO A 602 8.79 -20.09 -15.47
CA PRO A 602 8.70 -21.26 -16.34
C PRO A 602 9.45 -21.09 -17.68
N ARG A 603 9.99 -19.90 -17.97
CA ARG A 603 10.62 -19.55 -19.24
C ARG A 603 12.08 -19.19 -19.04
N TRP A 604 12.92 -20.22 -18.93
CA TRP A 604 14.37 -20.05 -18.76
C TRP A 604 15.01 -19.22 -19.89
N ASP A 605 14.52 -19.36 -21.11
CA ASP A 605 14.94 -18.54 -22.25
C ASP A 605 14.67 -17.05 -22.03
N LEU A 606 13.53 -16.70 -21.40
CA LEU A 606 13.20 -15.32 -21.05
C LEU A 606 13.95 -14.84 -19.81
N VAL A 607 14.31 -15.72 -18.88
CA VAL A 607 15.19 -15.37 -17.75
C VAL A 607 16.54 -14.85 -18.26
N GLN A 608 17.10 -15.50 -19.30
CA GLN A 608 18.35 -15.04 -19.91
C GLN A 608 18.20 -13.70 -20.65
N LYS A 609 17.03 -13.45 -21.26
CA LYS A 609 16.75 -12.22 -22.03
C LYS A 609 16.35 -11.03 -21.14
N TYR A 610 15.60 -11.27 -20.08
CA TYR A 610 15.03 -10.28 -19.17
C TYR A 610 15.32 -10.66 -17.70
N PRO A 611 16.61 -10.67 -17.30
CA PRO A 611 16.99 -11.11 -15.97
C PRO A 611 16.48 -10.18 -14.87
N ALA A 612 16.40 -10.71 -13.65
CA ALA A 612 16.22 -9.95 -12.43
C ALA A 612 17.34 -8.91 -12.25
N ILE A 613 17.15 -8.00 -11.30
CA ILE A 613 18.20 -7.06 -10.89
C ILE A 613 19.32 -7.78 -10.12
N ASP A 614 20.43 -7.08 -9.90
CA ASP A 614 21.48 -7.54 -8.99
C ASP A 614 20.96 -7.70 -7.55
N ASP A 615 21.61 -8.58 -6.80
CA ASP A 615 21.36 -8.78 -5.39
C ASP A 615 21.56 -7.47 -4.60
N GLN A 616 20.68 -7.23 -3.62
CA GLN A 616 20.80 -6.08 -2.75
C GLN A 616 21.48 -6.49 -1.46
N GLU A 617 22.68 -5.97 -1.24
CA GLU A 617 23.41 -6.18 0.01
C GLU A 617 22.58 -5.75 1.22
N ARG A 618 21.83 -4.63 1.12
CA ARG A 618 21.05 -4.08 2.23
C ARG A 618 19.71 -3.51 1.76
N ASN A 619 18.61 -4.11 2.21
CA ASN A 619 17.24 -3.64 2.01
C ASN A 619 16.40 -3.92 3.28
N PHE A 620 15.78 -2.91 3.91
CA PHE A 620 15.12 -3.00 5.23
C PHE A 620 15.90 -3.85 6.27
N ARG A 621 17.20 -3.59 6.39
CA ARG A 621 18.16 -4.26 7.30
C ARG A 621 18.53 -5.71 6.98
N VAL A 622 18.18 -6.24 5.83
CA VAL A 622 18.55 -7.60 5.42
C VAL A 622 19.15 -7.59 4.03
N SER A 623 20.04 -8.54 3.72
CA SER A 623 20.37 -8.82 2.33
C SER A 623 19.17 -9.44 1.61
N THR A 624 19.03 -9.19 0.31
CA THR A 624 17.95 -9.75 -0.48
C THR A 624 18.50 -10.22 -1.82
N ARG A 625 18.27 -11.50 -2.12
CA ARG A 625 18.68 -12.13 -3.37
C ARG A 625 17.70 -11.83 -4.49
N PHE A 626 18.22 -11.69 -5.70
CA PHE A 626 17.48 -11.48 -6.93
C PHE A 626 18.08 -12.38 -8.02
N ILE A 627 19.06 -11.89 -8.78
CA ILE A 627 19.68 -12.64 -9.87
C ILE A 627 20.35 -13.93 -9.39
N SER A 628 20.93 -13.96 -8.17
CA SER A 628 21.54 -15.19 -7.64
C SER A 628 20.53 -16.30 -7.40
N GLU A 629 19.34 -15.97 -6.87
CA GLU A 629 18.24 -16.91 -6.69
C GLU A 629 17.65 -17.33 -8.06
N GLN A 630 17.45 -16.37 -8.96
CA GLN A 630 16.83 -16.62 -10.27
C GLN A 630 17.69 -17.53 -11.14
N THR A 631 19.02 -17.35 -11.09
CA THR A 631 19.95 -18.02 -12.01
C THR A 631 20.70 -19.20 -11.39
N GLU A 632 20.41 -19.55 -10.13
CA GLU A 632 21.02 -20.72 -9.45
C GLU A 632 20.93 -21.98 -10.32
N LYS A 633 19.76 -22.22 -10.92
CA LYS A 633 19.49 -23.29 -11.87
C LYS A 633 18.21 -23.01 -12.67
N ASP A 634 17.98 -23.81 -13.70
CA ASP A 634 16.69 -23.83 -14.40
C ASP A 634 15.61 -24.51 -13.56
N TRP A 635 14.96 -23.72 -12.70
CA TRP A 635 13.90 -24.15 -11.79
C TRP A 635 12.71 -24.80 -12.49
N SER A 636 12.44 -24.44 -13.76
CA SER A 636 11.30 -24.96 -14.52
C SER A 636 11.39 -26.46 -14.80
N LYS A 637 12.60 -27.03 -14.79
CA LYS A 637 12.83 -28.47 -14.97
C LYS A 637 12.33 -29.31 -13.79
N GLU A 638 12.39 -28.76 -12.59
CA GLU A 638 11.97 -29.43 -11.34
C GLU A 638 10.55 -29.02 -10.93
N PHE A 639 10.17 -27.77 -11.19
CA PHE A 639 8.90 -27.15 -10.82
C PHE A 639 8.22 -26.56 -12.06
N PRO A 640 7.58 -27.39 -12.91
CA PRO A 640 7.10 -26.93 -14.23
C PRO A 640 5.76 -26.18 -14.20
N THR A 641 5.10 -26.09 -13.04
CA THR A 641 3.73 -25.54 -12.94
C THR A 641 3.75 -24.17 -12.29
N ILE A 642 3.13 -23.17 -12.91
CA ILE A 642 3.00 -21.83 -12.32
C ILE A 642 2.01 -21.89 -11.14
N VAL A 643 2.36 -21.23 -10.04
CA VAL A 643 1.47 -21.06 -8.87
C VAL A 643 1.21 -19.58 -8.61
N SER A 644 -0.05 -19.27 -8.34
CA SER A 644 -0.49 -17.93 -7.91
C SER A 644 -1.49 -18.05 -6.77
N SER A 645 -1.47 -17.09 -5.84
CA SER A 645 -2.49 -17.01 -4.78
C SER A 645 -3.81 -16.41 -5.29
N LEU A 646 -4.94 -16.77 -4.68
CA LEU A 646 -6.23 -16.09 -4.87
C LEU A 646 -6.91 -15.74 -3.54
N ARG A 647 -7.98 -14.95 -3.65
CA ARG A 647 -8.90 -14.67 -2.55
C ARG A 647 -10.23 -15.39 -2.72
N LEU A 648 -10.95 -15.56 -1.63
CA LEU A 648 -12.34 -16.01 -1.61
C LEU A 648 -13.28 -14.88 -1.16
N VAL A 649 -14.53 -14.94 -1.60
CA VAL A 649 -15.54 -13.89 -1.28
C VAL A 649 -15.85 -13.89 0.22
N ASN A 650 -15.89 -15.07 0.83
CA ASN A 650 -16.35 -15.29 2.19
C ASN A 650 -15.24 -15.25 3.25
N LEU A 651 -13.97 -15.15 2.85
CA LEU A 651 -12.83 -15.13 3.77
C LEU A 651 -11.95 -13.90 3.48
N SER A 652 -11.56 -13.16 4.53
CA SER A 652 -10.69 -12.00 4.40
C SER A 652 -9.37 -12.21 5.14
N GLY A 653 -8.30 -11.52 4.72
CA GLY A 653 -6.98 -11.68 5.37
C GLY A 653 -6.53 -13.14 5.43
N ALA A 654 -5.99 -13.58 6.56
CA ALA A 654 -5.65 -14.99 6.82
C ALA A 654 -6.87 -15.89 7.13
N GLY A 655 -8.10 -15.37 7.01
CA GLY A 655 -9.35 -16.07 7.30
C GLY A 655 -9.68 -16.18 8.80
N MET A 656 -8.90 -15.54 9.67
CA MET A 656 -9.01 -15.63 11.13
C MET A 656 -10.42 -15.41 11.65
N ILE A 657 -11.10 -14.35 11.20
CA ILE A 657 -12.44 -13.99 11.67
C ILE A 657 -13.46 -14.95 11.06
N GLU A 658 -13.46 -15.10 9.74
CA GLU A 658 -14.55 -15.78 9.04
C GLU A 658 -14.54 -17.30 9.22
N ARG A 659 -13.38 -17.93 9.47
CA ARG A 659 -13.31 -19.36 9.79
C ARG A 659 -13.90 -19.71 11.16
N THR A 660 -14.05 -18.72 12.05
CA THR A 660 -14.78 -18.88 13.33
C THR A 660 -16.29 -18.69 13.17
N SER A 661 -16.78 -18.34 11.98
CA SER A 661 -18.22 -18.31 11.69
C SER A 661 -18.67 -19.61 11.05
N LYS A 662 -19.57 -20.35 11.73
CA LYS A 662 -20.14 -21.61 11.22
C LYS A 662 -20.72 -21.47 9.81
N TYR A 663 -21.39 -20.35 9.52
CA TYR A 663 -22.05 -20.12 8.24
C TYR A 663 -21.07 -19.78 7.12
N LEU A 664 -20.04 -18.98 7.39
CA LEU A 664 -19.03 -18.64 6.39
C LEU A 664 -18.09 -19.81 6.12
N ALA A 665 -17.73 -20.57 7.15
CA ALA A 665 -16.95 -21.80 7.03
C ALA A 665 -17.71 -22.89 6.22
N ALA A 666 -19.04 -22.99 6.36
CA ALA A 666 -19.83 -23.95 5.59
C ALA A 666 -19.82 -23.70 4.06
N ILE A 667 -19.58 -22.45 3.62
CA ILE A 667 -19.46 -22.10 2.20
C ILE A 667 -18.16 -22.68 1.61
N THR A 668 -17.07 -22.63 2.38
CA THR A 668 -15.76 -23.17 1.99
C THR A 668 -15.18 -24.01 3.14
N PRO A 669 -15.60 -25.28 3.26
CA PRO A 669 -15.30 -26.11 4.44
C PRO A 669 -13.91 -26.72 4.44
N GLU A 670 -13.21 -26.72 3.30
CA GLU A 670 -11.89 -27.33 3.14
C GLU A 670 -10.99 -26.47 2.24
N MET A 671 -9.68 -26.56 2.48
CA MET A 671 -8.65 -25.96 1.64
C MET A 671 -8.50 -26.73 0.32
N PHE A 672 -8.32 -26.01 -0.78
CA PHE A 672 -8.26 -26.58 -2.13
C PHE A 672 -7.33 -25.79 -3.05
N ALA A 673 -7.03 -26.33 -4.23
CA ALA A 673 -6.45 -25.58 -5.34
C ALA A 673 -7.26 -25.82 -6.62
N HIS A 674 -7.44 -24.76 -7.41
CA HIS A 674 -7.98 -24.86 -8.77
C HIS A 674 -6.91 -25.40 -9.71
N VAL A 675 -7.19 -26.54 -10.33
CA VAL A 675 -6.29 -27.25 -11.25
C VAL A 675 -7.00 -27.52 -12.55
N ASN A 676 -6.36 -27.26 -13.68
CA ASN A 676 -6.92 -27.63 -14.97
C ASN A 676 -6.96 -29.17 -15.11
N PRO A 677 -8.06 -29.78 -15.62
CA PRO A 677 -8.14 -31.24 -15.77
C PRO A 677 -7.00 -31.86 -16.60
N GLN A 678 -6.50 -31.16 -17.63
CA GLN A 678 -5.38 -31.63 -18.44
C GLN A 678 -4.07 -31.67 -17.65
N LEU A 679 -3.87 -30.70 -16.76
CA LEU A 679 -2.71 -30.67 -15.86
C LEU A 679 -2.83 -31.78 -14.82
N ALA A 680 -4.00 -31.93 -14.18
CA ALA A 680 -4.23 -32.96 -13.17
C ALA A 680 -4.01 -34.38 -13.73
N ALA A 681 -4.44 -34.63 -14.98
CA ALA A 681 -4.24 -35.90 -15.66
C ALA A 681 -2.75 -36.27 -15.83
N LYS A 682 -1.85 -35.29 -16.07
CA LYS A 682 -0.40 -35.53 -16.17
C LYS A 682 0.20 -36.11 -14.88
N TYR A 683 -0.42 -35.83 -13.75
CA TYR A 683 0.01 -36.27 -12.42
C TYR A 683 -0.87 -37.40 -11.85
N GLY A 684 -1.84 -37.93 -12.62
CA GLY A 684 -2.75 -38.98 -12.15
C GLY A 684 -3.69 -38.54 -11.02
N ILE A 685 -3.92 -37.23 -10.88
CA ILE A 685 -4.77 -36.62 -9.85
C ILE A 685 -6.19 -36.47 -10.42
N LYS A 686 -7.20 -36.98 -9.71
CA LYS A 686 -8.62 -36.82 -10.06
C LYS A 686 -9.23 -35.59 -9.38
N ASP A 687 -10.41 -35.17 -9.84
CA ASP A 687 -11.17 -34.15 -9.10
C ASP A 687 -11.42 -34.65 -7.68
N ARG A 688 -11.22 -33.76 -6.70
CA ARG A 688 -11.33 -34.02 -5.26
C ARG A 688 -10.30 -34.97 -4.67
N ASP A 689 -9.31 -35.46 -5.42
CA ASP A 689 -8.17 -36.15 -4.82
C ASP A 689 -7.38 -35.18 -3.92
N MET A 690 -6.78 -35.69 -2.85
CA MET A 690 -5.74 -34.97 -2.14
C MET A 690 -4.46 -34.97 -2.99
N MET A 691 -3.72 -33.86 -2.95
CA MET A 691 -2.45 -33.74 -3.64
C MET A 691 -1.46 -32.92 -2.82
N TRP A 692 -0.18 -33.23 -3.00
CA TRP A 692 0.92 -32.42 -2.55
C TRP A 692 1.28 -31.37 -3.61
N ILE A 693 1.56 -30.15 -3.14
CA ILE A 693 2.13 -29.07 -3.91
C ILE A 693 3.47 -28.73 -3.28
N HIS A 694 4.55 -28.86 -4.04
CA HIS A 694 5.93 -28.60 -3.60
C HIS A 694 6.44 -27.29 -4.17
N ALA A 695 7.10 -26.48 -3.35
CA ALA A 695 7.76 -25.24 -3.75
C ALA A 695 9.28 -25.42 -3.94
N PRO A 696 9.94 -24.54 -4.71
CA PRO A 696 11.40 -24.52 -4.86
C PRO A 696 12.19 -24.46 -3.56
N GLN A 697 11.63 -23.82 -2.52
CA GLN A 697 12.25 -23.68 -1.20
C GLN A 697 12.16 -24.96 -0.35
N GLY A 698 11.67 -26.07 -0.90
CA GLY A 698 11.55 -27.36 -0.24
C GLY A 698 10.33 -27.52 0.67
N THR A 699 9.52 -26.46 0.83
CA THR A 699 8.25 -26.52 1.55
C THR A 699 7.17 -27.19 0.71
N LYS A 700 6.15 -27.73 1.38
CA LYS A 700 5.00 -28.37 0.71
C LYS A 700 3.70 -28.18 1.47
N ILE A 701 2.59 -28.30 0.75
CA ILE A 701 1.24 -28.38 1.31
C ILE A 701 0.44 -29.53 0.66
N LYS A 702 -0.40 -30.20 1.43
CA LYS A 702 -1.40 -31.19 1.07
C LYS A 702 -2.80 -30.56 1.02
N VAL A 703 -3.32 -30.35 -0.19
CA VAL A 703 -4.63 -29.71 -0.42
C VAL A 703 -5.50 -30.52 -1.35
N LYS A 704 -6.80 -30.21 -1.42
CA LYS A 704 -7.71 -30.88 -2.35
C LYS A 704 -7.58 -30.33 -3.76
N CYS A 705 -7.56 -31.20 -4.76
CA CYS A 705 -7.66 -30.83 -6.16
C CYS A 705 -9.12 -30.48 -6.50
N TYR A 706 -9.36 -29.30 -7.07
CA TYR A 706 -10.64 -28.91 -7.65
C TYR A 706 -10.45 -28.60 -9.13
N TYR A 707 -11.08 -29.37 -9.99
CA TYR A 707 -11.04 -29.14 -11.42
C TYR A 707 -11.59 -27.75 -11.77
N SER A 708 -10.83 -27.00 -12.55
CA SER A 708 -11.22 -25.66 -12.98
C SER A 708 -10.57 -25.29 -14.32
N GLU A 709 -11.41 -24.89 -15.28
CA GLU A 709 -10.96 -24.32 -16.55
C GLU A 709 -10.69 -22.80 -16.46
N SER A 710 -10.90 -22.21 -15.27
CA SER A 710 -10.51 -20.81 -15.04
C SER A 710 -8.99 -20.62 -15.14
N VAL A 711 -8.22 -21.68 -14.87
CA VAL A 711 -6.77 -21.78 -15.04
C VAL A 711 -6.42 -22.63 -16.26
N THR A 712 -5.31 -22.30 -16.91
CA THR A 712 -4.77 -23.04 -18.07
C THR A 712 -3.92 -24.23 -17.63
N PRO A 713 -3.62 -25.21 -18.52
CA PRO A 713 -2.86 -26.43 -18.19
C PRO A 713 -1.41 -26.25 -17.72
N ASP A 714 -0.93 -25.01 -17.64
CA ASP A 714 0.41 -24.62 -17.19
C ASP A 714 0.43 -24.08 -15.75
N ARG A 715 -0.74 -23.91 -15.10
CA ARG A 715 -0.85 -23.20 -13.83
C ARG A 715 -1.94 -23.71 -12.89
N ILE A 716 -1.77 -23.39 -11.62
CA ILE A 716 -2.77 -23.57 -10.56
C ILE A 716 -3.01 -22.25 -9.83
N CYS A 717 -4.14 -22.16 -9.14
CA CYS A 717 -4.41 -21.04 -8.26
C CYS A 717 -5.16 -21.49 -7.00
N LEU A 718 -4.81 -20.94 -5.84
CA LEU A 718 -5.30 -21.44 -4.55
C LEU A 718 -5.35 -20.34 -3.47
N PRO A 719 -6.28 -20.44 -2.50
CA PRO A 719 -6.43 -19.45 -1.45
C PRO A 719 -5.34 -19.55 -0.36
N TYR A 720 -5.13 -18.45 0.37
CA TYR A 720 -4.17 -18.39 1.49
C TYR A 720 -4.85 -18.28 2.87
N HIS A 721 -6.18 -18.37 2.92
CA HIS A 721 -7.02 -18.04 4.07
C HIS A 721 -7.14 -19.12 5.16
N PHE A 722 -6.33 -20.18 5.12
CA PHE A 722 -6.50 -21.36 5.97
C PHE A 722 -5.32 -21.54 6.92
N ALA A 723 -5.59 -22.11 8.09
CA ALA A 723 -4.58 -22.53 9.05
C ALA A 723 -5.10 -23.71 9.88
N GLY A 724 -4.24 -24.26 10.74
CA GLY A 724 -4.51 -25.46 11.54
C GLY A 724 -3.91 -26.73 10.96
N ILE A 725 -3.38 -26.67 9.73
CA ILE A 725 -2.51 -27.69 9.16
C ILE A 725 -1.24 -27.00 8.67
N MET A 726 -0.08 -27.63 8.85
CA MET A 726 1.21 -27.13 8.40
C MET A 726 2.09 -28.26 7.87
N GLN A 727 2.46 -28.17 6.60
CA GLN A 727 3.20 -29.20 5.86
C GLN A 727 2.58 -30.62 5.97
N GLY A 728 1.24 -30.67 5.98
CA GLY A 728 0.44 -31.88 6.11
C GLY A 728 0.25 -32.42 7.54
N VAL A 729 0.81 -31.75 8.54
CA VAL A 729 0.62 -32.08 9.97
C VAL A 729 -0.55 -31.26 10.52
N ASP A 730 -1.52 -31.92 11.14
CA ASP A 730 -2.60 -31.25 11.88
C ASP A 730 -2.00 -30.66 13.17
N ILE A 731 -2.12 -29.35 13.32
CA ILE A 731 -1.66 -28.58 14.49
C ILE A 731 -2.84 -27.87 15.17
N SER A 732 -4.07 -28.28 14.85
CA SER A 732 -5.30 -27.63 15.31
C SER A 732 -5.65 -27.97 16.76
N ASP A 733 -4.98 -28.95 17.36
CA ASP A 733 -5.02 -29.27 18.78
C ASP A 733 -4.32 -28.21 19.64
N ARG A 734 -3.45 -27.38 19.04
CA ARG A 734 -2.78 -26.26 19.72
C ARG A 734 -3.67 -25.03 19.92
N TYR A 735 -4.84 -24.99 19.30
CA TYR A 735 -5.81 -23.94 19.64
C TYR A 735 -6.26 -24.12 21.10
N PRO A 736 -6.33 -23.04 21.89
CA PRO A 736 -6.99 -23.07 23.18
C PRO A 736 -8.40 -23.64 23.10
N GLU A 737 -8.87 -24.24 24.19
CA GLU A 737 -10.22 -24.80 24.26
C GLU A 737 -11.28 -23.76 23.84
N GLY A 738 -12.16 -24.16 22.93
CA GLY A 738 -13.21 -23.27 22.38
C GLY A 738 -12.75 -22.27 21.31
N ALA A 739 -11.45 -22.14 21.04
CA ALA A 739 -10.92 -21.19 20.03
C ALA A 739 -10.65 -21.82 18.65
N LYS A 740 -10.75 -23.15 18.53
CA LYS A 740 -10.55 -23.85 17.24
C LYS A 740 -11.62 -23.42 16.21
N PRO A 741 -11.21 -22.98 15.00
CA PRO A 741 -12.15 -22.55 13.96
C PRO A 741 -12.93 -23.73 13.36
N TYR A 742 -14.08 -23.44 12.73
CA TYR A 742 -14.95 -24.46 12.12
C TYR A 742 -14.35 -25.08 10.86
N THR A 743 -13.45 -24.36 10.18
CA THR A 743 -12.67 -24.90 9.06
C THR A 743 -11.18 -24.67 9.28
N ILE A 744 -10.41 -25.72 8.98
CA ILE A 744 -8.96 -25.75 9.06
C ILE A 744 -8.38 -26.16 7.71
N GLY A 745 -7.10 -25.88 7.51
CA GLY A 745 -6.38 -26.24 6.30
C GLY A 745 -5.00 -25.61 6.28
N GLU A 746 -4.36 -25.67 5.13
CA GLU A 746 -3.04 -25.07 4.93
C GLU A 746 -3.13 -23.74 4.20
N SER A 747 -2.32 -22.77 4.62
CA SER A 747 -2.14 -21.55 3.85
C SER A 747 -1.23 -21.81 2.66
N SER A 748 -1.59 -21.31 1.48
CA SER A 748 -0.67 -21.27 0.34
C SER A 748 0.59 -20.44 0.61
N ASN A 749 0.58 -19.59 1.65
CA ASN A 749 1.76 -18.82 2.05
C ASN A 749 2.95 -19.68 2.48
N THR A 750 2.71 -20.93 2.86
CA THR A 750 3.75 -21.93 3.15
C THR A 750 4.60 -22.27 1.92
N ILE A 751 3.99 -22.25 0.74
CA ILE A 751 4.64 -22.57 -0.54
C ILE A 751 4.88 -21.33 -1.42
N THR A 752 4.67 -20.11 -0.90
CA THR A 752 5.02 -18.91 -1.65
C THR A 752 6.51 -18.92 -1.93
N ASN A 753 6.88 -18.76 -3.19
CA ASN A 753 8.27 -18.75 -3.64
C ASN A 753 9.09 -17.61 -3.01
N TYR A 754 10.41 -17.74 -2.97
CA TYR A 754 11.27 -16.62 -2.62
C TYR A 754 11.21 -15.55 -3.70
N GLY A 755 10.89 -14.31 -3.33
CA GLY A 755 10.86 -13.16 -4.21
C GLY A 755 10.25 -11.95 -3.54
N PHE A 756 10.85 -10.78 -3.75
CA PHE A 756 10.47 -9.54 -3.07
C PHE A 756 10.65 -8.35 -4.00
N ASP A 757 9.79 -7.34 -3.91
CA ASP A 757 9.98 -6.08 -4.62
C ASP A 757 11.21 -5.32 -4.08
N PRO A 758 12.12 -4.81 -4.94
CA PRO A 758 13.39 -4.21 -4.51
C PRO A 758 13.26 -2.87 -3.78
N VAL A 759 12.09 -2.23 -3.85
CA VAL A 759 11.84 -0.93 -3.21
C VAL A 759 11.09 -1.09 -1.89
N THR A 760 10.10 -1.99 -1.86
CA THR A 760 9.13 -2.13 -0.76
C THR A 760 9.24 -3.44 0.02
N GLN A 761 9.98 -4.42 -0.50
CA GLN A 761 10.02 -5.81 0.00
C GLN A 761 8.67 -6.53 0.08
N ILE A 762 7.66 -6.10 -0.68
CA ILE A 762 6.44 -6.89 -0.84
C ILE A 762 6.79 -8.22 -1.52
N ALA A 763 6.36 -9.34 -0.95
CA ALA A 763 6.70 -10.66 -1.48
C ALA A 763 5.96 -11.00 -2.80
N GLU A 764 6.53 -11.93 -3.57
CA GLU A 764 6.05 -12.41 -4.86
C GLU A 764 5.01 -13.54 -4.71
N TYR A 765 3.77 -13.19 -4.34
CA TYR A 765 2.69 -14.17 -4.13
C TYR A 765 2.01 -14.66 -5.41
N ASN A 766 2.16 -13.90 -6.50
CA ASN A 766 1.34 -14.08 -7.70
C ASN A 766 2.09 -14.66 -8.89
N ALA A 767 3.41 -14.84 -8.81
CA ALA A 767 4.21 -15.43 -9.88
C ALA A 767 5.30 -16.36 -9.29
N GLY A 768 4.96 -17.63 -9.08
CA GLY A 768 5.92 -18.65 -8.64
C GLY A 768 5.81 -19.94 -9.44
N LEU A 769 6.63 -20.92 -9.07
CA LEU A 769 6.63 -22.27 -9.62
C LEU A 769 6.35 -23.32 -8.53
N CYS A 770 5.76 -24.43 -8.92
CA CYS A 770 5.53 -25.58 -8.06
C CYS A 770 5.57 -26.91 -8.85
N ARG A 771 5.54 -28.02 -8.09
CA ARG A 771 5.38 -29.38 -8.60
C ARG A 771 4.19 -30.03 -7.91
N LEU A 772 3.32 -30.67 -8.68
CA LEU A 772 2.20 -31.44 -8.17
C LEU A 772 2.60 -32.91 -7.95
N GLU A 773 2.02 -33.53 -6.94
CA GLU A 773 2.18 -34.95 -6.64
C GLU A 773 0.88 -35.48 -6.02
N LYS A 774 0.47 -36.69 -6.40
CA LYS A 774 -0.72 -37.33 -5.81
C LYS A 774 -0.41 -37.72 -4.35
N ALA A 775 -1.31 -37.40 -3.42
CA ALA A 775 -1.13 -37.66 -1.99
C ALA A 775 -1.66 -39.02 -1.53
#